data_AF-A0A232F6C9-F1
#
_entry.id   AF-A0A232F6C9-F1
#
_cell.length_a   1.000
_cell.length_b   1.000
_cell.length_c   1.000
_cell.angle_alpha   90.00
_cell.angle_beta   90.00
_cell.angle_gamma   90.00
#
_symmetry.space_group_name_H-M   'P 1'
#
loop_
_entity.id
_entity.type
_entity.pdbx_description
1 polymer ?
#
loop_
_entity_poly.entity_id
_entity_poly.type
_entity_poly.pdbx_seq_one_letter_code
_entity_poly.pdbx_strand_id
1 'polypeptide(L)'
;MDLPNVVISSGVDYVEQRGLGYMPSDYDSSNWRFFEAVRGKRAKKHRPKRRMRFGLGSATTAAATSAVETASQISDDGGGGICPSCRLAVNKDTGRLKWCMGGNDIWRTRIRFMLLIPAVILPVTIIIIALSKSTVVGKLSMRQQYPTTSAPDDQQPNAQRLDDQRDQSFTTIQSDIEASEGSVRFLHPDVETSFLPAESLIPPQTLRRHKRDMSQVQRTSAAGTTINEPAKRQSSNDGEPHSAAAFKSELLQELQVNFSRSALAEGRCEDCDDTEDASSSSSSSSSFEEDDEEVDPEDDDDDDDDEDADVEDEETSEEEDDHNEALRQQPFDEALREHDDESLSYSKEDDESNFRAFWKGDWNEEFIRKAQAKMMLKYMDRTAEPCQDFYQYACGNWGKYNPIPDDKTGFDTFETLRESLAFVLKQLLEEPEPDDSNEAIVKAKNLFRSCMNYEILERRSERPLLELLDSLGGWPILRRDWNVDRFDWILLMARLRLYNNDILIAEWVGPDIKNSEEYVVQFDQTSLGLPTKDYFLQPANAIYLMAYKNYLITIASLLGASVKSASIQAEELIQFEIRLANITISSNERHNISDLYKRMTLRELRQMIPLIDWHRYLSIVLARRVDLSEPVVVFATKYFQDLVQLLSHTSPRTVANYLLWRFVRHRVNNLDDRFQEAKQTFYYILFGREKSPPRWKNCVVQVNANMGMAVGSIFVRKYFDEKSKNDTLYMTHEIQRAFRELLNQSSWLDPQTKLVASEKVEAMQLRIGYPDFILRGRELDERYRDVVIDPNKYFENTLNVLRHLTKIEQDRLGQPVNKTLWTAAPAIVNAYYNRNKNQIMFPAGILQPPFYHRYFPRSLNYGGIGVVIGHEITHGFDNKGRLFDKDGNLHRWWSENAIQEFDRRASCLVDQYGRFTVKEVEMSVDGVNTQGENIADNGGIKQAFRAYEKWLSQNEGTKESLPGMEANGRQLFFLNFAQVWCGAMRPEAMKNSLKTAIHSPGRYRVIGTLSNFEEFAKVFNCPLGSPMNPEKKCLVW
;
A
#
# COMPACT_ATOMS: atom_id res chain seq x y z
N MET A 1 -30.83 23.67 4.26
CA MET A 1 -29.44 23.72 3.73
C MET A 1 -28.60 22.76 4.56
N ASP A 2 -27.36 22.51 4.14
CA ASP A 2 -26.28 21.89 4.94
C ASP A 2 -26.54 20.46 5.49
N LEU A 3 -26.13 19.43 4.73
CA LEU A 3 -26.17 18.01 5.12
C LEU A 3 -24.93 17.23 4.59
N PRO A 4 -24.04 16.71 5.47
CA PRO A 4 -22.80 15.96 5.14
C PRO A 4 -22.96 14.42 5.27
N ASN A 5 -22.02 13.50 4.94
CA ASN A 5 -20.82 13.47 4.07
C ASN A 5 -20.33 12.00 3.88
N VAL A 6 -20.00 11.53 2.66
CA VAL A 6 -19.21 10.30 2.38
C VAL A 6 -18.09 10.54 1.33
N VAL A 7 -16.89 9.96 1.50
CA VAL A 7 -15.83 9.88 0.44
C VAL A 7 -15.68 8.46 -0.11
N ILE A 8 -15.54 8.29 -1.42
CA ILE A 8 -14.95 7.07 -2.03
C ILE A 8 -13.42 7.19 -1.91
N SER A 9 -12.77 6.42 -1.03
CA SER A 9 -11.33 6.62 -0.77
C SER A 9 -10.44 6.17 -1.92
N SER A 10 -9.50 7.03 -2.32
CA SER A 10 -8.37 6.71 -3.20
C SER A 10 -7.08 6.77 -2.38
N GLY A 11 -6.45 5.62 -2.12
CA GLY A 11 -5.19 5.50 -1.36
C GLY A 11 -4.13 4.75 -2.19
N VAL A 12 -2.85 5.05 -1.95
CA VAL A 12 -1.74 4.78 -2.90
C VAL A 12 -0.65 3.91 -2.27
N ASP A 13 -0.06 3.03 -3.09
CA ASP A 13 1.19 2.26 -2.86
C ASP A 13 1.36 1.51 -1.52
N TYR A 14 0.31 0.84 -1.05
CA TYR A 14 0.44 -0.40 -0.26
C TYR A 14 -0.13 -1.58 -1.05
N VAL A 15 0.61 -1.98 -2.10
CA VAL A 15 0.24 -3.00 -3.11
C VAL A 15 -1.06 -2.65 -3.84
N GLU A 16 -0.98 -2.31 -5.14
CA GLU A 16 -2.15 -2.02 -5.98
C GLU A 16 -3.02 -3.29 -6.25
N GLN A 17 -3.77 -3.73 -5.23
CA GLN A 17 -4.88 -4.69 -5.32
C GLN A 17 -6.21 -3.96 -5.18
N ARG A 18 -6.57 -3.18 -6.21
CA ARG A 18 -7.92 -2.61 -6.39
C ARG A 18 -8.42 -3.06 -7.77
N GLY A 19 -9.64 -3.58 -7.83
CA GLY A 19 -10.22 -4.18 -9.04
C GLY A 19 -10.27 -5.71 -9.03
N LEU A 20 -10.91 -6.32 -8.02
CA LEU A 20 -11.30 -7.74 -8.04
C LEU A 20 -12.82 -7.88 -8.25
N GLY A 21 -13.20 -8.21 -9.48
CA GLY A 21 -14.56 -8.39 -9.96
C GLY A 21 -15.08 -9.84 -9.94
N TYR A 22 -16.39 -10.00 -9.78
CA TYR A 22 -17.06 -11.29 -9.58
C TYR A 22 -17.74 -11.82 -10.84
N MET A 23 -17.94 -13.15 -10.88
CA MET A 23 -18.96 -13.81 -11.71
C MET A 23 -19.72 -14.85 -10.85
N PRO A 24 -21.02 -15.08 -11.07
CA PRO A 24 -21.78 -16.22 -10.53
C PRO A 24 -21.93 -17.35 -11.56
N SER A 25 -22.65 -18.42 -11.20
CA SER A 25 -23.15 -19.44 -12.13
C SER A 25 -24.59 -19.83 -11.74
N ASP A 26 -25.53 -19.71 -12.66
CA ASP A 26 -26.95 -20.04 -12.43
C ASP A 26 -27.21 -21.55 -12.44
N TYR A 27 -28.21 -21.99 -11.68
CA TYR A 27 -29.40 -22.65 -12.22
C TYR A 27 -30.47 -22.80 -11.13
N ASP A 28 -31.71 -22.36 -11.42
CA ASP A 28 -32.91 -22.74 -10.68
C ASP A 28 -33.90 -23.45 -11.62
N SER A 29 -34.49 -24.53 -11.11
CA SER A 29 -35.79 -25.03 -11.57
C SER A 29 -36.33 -26.00 -10.50
N SER A 30 -37.62 -25.91 -10.21
CA SER A 30 -38.23 -26.49 -9.01
C SER A 30 -39.25 -27.59 -9.32
N ASN A 31 -39.62 -28.34 -8.26
CA ASN A 31 -40.54 -29.49 -8.21
C ASN A 31 -39.98 -30.84 -8.69
N TRP A 32 -40.02 -31.84 -7.80
CA TRP A 32 -41.14 -32.80 -7.78
C TRP A 32 -41.30 -33.40 -6.37
N ARG A 33 -42.40 -34.11 -6.10
CA ARG A 33 -42.69 -34.74 -4.79
C ARG A 33 -42.61 -36.29 -4.83
N PHE A 34 -42.38 -36.86 -3.64
CA PHE A 34 -42.86 -38.16 -3.13
C PHE A 34 -42.07 -39.48 -3.38
N PHE A 35 -42.15 -40.32 -2.32
CA PHE A 35 -41.96 -41.77 -2.19
C PHE A 35 -40.56 -42.40 -1.96
N GLU A 36 -40.61 -43.68 -1.55
CA GLU A 36 -39.78 -44.28 -0.49
C GLU A 36 -38.66 -45.25 -0.94
N ALA A 37 -37.85 -45.60 0.07
CA ALA A 37 -36.77 -46.57 0.13
C ALA A 37 -36.90 -47.93 -0.60
N VAL A 38 -35.73 -48.43 -1.07
CA VAL A 38 -35.40 -49.87 -1.16
C VAL A 38 -33.96 -50.13 -0.68
N ARG A 39 -33.71 -51.28 -0.03
CA ARG A 39 -32.39 -51.75 0.49
C ARG A 39 -31.62 -52.59 -0.56
N GLY A 40 -30.27 -52.51 -0.64
CA GLY A 40 -29.52 -53.12 -1.80
C GLY A 40 -28.06 -53.62 -1.67
N LYS A 41 -27.66 -54.33 -0.60
CA LYS A 41 -26.55 -55.35 -0.53
C LYS A 41 -25.18 -55.18 -1.26
N ARG A 42 -24.10 -55.04 -0.45
CA ARG A 42 -22.77 -55.72 -0.47
C ARG A 42 -22.25 -56.51 -1.72
N ALA A 43 -21.04 -56.16 -2.20
CA ALA A 43 -19.87 -57.07 -2.45
C ALA A 43 -18.59 -56.21 -2.72
N LYS A 44 -17.39 -56.35 -2.12
CA LYS A 44 -16.39 -57.45 -1.88
C LYS A 44 -15.33 -57.65 -3.00
N LYS A 45 -14.09 -57.14 -2.76
CA LYS A 45 -12.76 -57.65 -3.22
C LYS A 45 -12.47 -57.67 -4.76
N HIS A 46 -11.23 -57.72 -5.28
CA HIS A 46 -9.87 -57.81 -4.69
C HIS A 46 -8.78 -57.15 -5.59
N ARG A 47 -7.50 -57.17 -5.14
CA ARG A 47 -6.29 -56.79 -5.92
C ARG A 47 -5.86 -57.90 -6.90
N PRO A 48 -4.92 -57.60 -7.82
CA PRO A 48 -3.65 -58.36 -7.82
C PRO A 48 -2.38 -57.50 -7.62
N LYS A 49 -1.22 -58.15 -7.52
CA LYS A 49 0.14 -57.57 -7.39
C LYS A 49 1.11 -58.26 -8.38
N ARG A 50 2.16 -57.54 -8.81
CA ARG A 50 3.57 -57.94 -9.17
C ARG A 50 3.99 -57.26 -10.51
N ARG A 51 5.20 -56.70 -10.73
CA ARG A 51 6.58 -56.76 -10.14
C ARG A 51 7.55 -57.65 -10.95
N MET A 52 8.30 -57.06 -11.89
CA MET A 52 9.65 -57.49 -12.31
C MET A 52 10.41 -56.38 -13.11
N ARG A 53 11.67 -56.64 -13.52
CA ARG A 53 12.86 -55.87 -13.11
C ARG A 53 14.04 -56.07 -14.12
N PHE A 54 14.97 -55.09 -14.21
CA PHE A 54 16.34 -55.12 -14.82
C PHE A 54 16.54 -55.00 -16.37
N GLY A 55 17.74 -54.50 -16.74
CA GLY A 55 18.29 -54.28 -18.11
C GLY A 55 18.45 -52.78 -18.46
N LEU A 56 19.55 -52.04 -18.22
CA LEU A 56 21.01 -52.23 -18.38
C LEU A 56 21.51 -52.07 -19.84
N GLY A 57 22.32 -51.03 -20.11
CA GLY A 57 22.99 -50.78 -21.41
C GLY A 57 23.67 -49.38 -21.51
N SER A 58 24.90 -49.31 -22.00
CA SER A 58 25.74 -48.07 -22.01
C SER A 58 26.83 -48.05 -23.10
N ALA A 59 26.94 -46.94 -23.86
CA ALA A 59 28.08 -46.48 -24.68
C ALA A 59 27.69 -45.06 -25.23
N THR A 60 28.50 -43.99 -25.34
CA THR A 60 29.85 -43.74 -25.90
C THR A 60 29.93 -43.98 -27.43
N THR A 61 30.57 -43.14 -28.27
CA THR A 61 31.69 -42.20 -28.03
C THR A 61 31.83 -41.16 -29.18
N ALA A 62 32.44 -39.98 -28.91
CA ALA A 62 33.27 -39.13 -29.81
C ALA A 62 32.69 -38.59 -31.16
N ALA A 63 33.16 -37.50 -31.80
CA ALA A 63 33.94 -36.27 -31.50
C ALA A 63 33.85 -35.35 -32.78
N ALA A 64 34.65 -34.34 -33.16
CA ALA A 64 35.89 -33.70 -32.68
C ALA A 64 36.10 -32.31 -33.39
N THR A 65 37.03 -31.47 -32.87
CA THR A 65 37.90 -30.47 -33.59
C THR A 65 37.31 -29.29 -34.42
N SER A 66 37.95 -28.12 -34.58
CA SER A 66 39.02 -27.41 -33.81
C SER A 66 39.37 -26.02 -34.42
N ALA A 67 39.65 -25.01 -33.58
CA ALA A 67 40.59 -23.88 -33.80
C ALA A 67 40.72 -23.11 -32.45
N VAL A 68 41.85 -22.83 -31.77
CA VAL A 68 43.30 -22.66 -32.06
C VAL A 68 43.74 -21.19 -32.11
N GLU A 69 44.35 -20.76 -31.00
CA GLU A 69 45.42 -19.76 -30.80
C GLU A 69 45.32 -18.32 -31.35
N THR A 70 45.50 -17.35 -30.42
CA THR A 70 46.80 -16.66 -30.28
C THR A 70 47.04 -16.28 -28.82
N ALA A 71 48.22 -16.59 -28.28
CA ALA A 71 48.68 -16.11 -26.98
C ALA A 71 50.13 -15.63 -27.12
N SER A 72 50.37 -14.33 -26.92
CA SER A 72 51.71 -13.75 -27.02
C SER A 72 52.51 -14.00 -25.75
N GLN A 73 53.66 -14.66 -25.90
CA GLN A 73 54.66 -14.81 -24.83
C GLN A 73 55.28 -13.46 -24.46
N ILE A 74 55.49 -13.23 -23.16
CA ILE A 74 56.56 -12.36 -22.64
C ILE A 74 57.22 -13.14 -21.50
N SER A 75 58.54 -13.28 -21.57
CA SER A 75 59.38 -13.93 -20.56
C SER A 75 59.67 -13.01 -19.37
N ASP A 76 60.03 -13.59 -18.23
CA ASP A 76 60.72 -12.84 -17.18
C ASP A 76 62.09 -12.38 -17.68
N ASP A 77 62.41 -11.11 -17.41
CA ASP A 77 63.77 -10.61 -17.34
C ASP A 77 63.83 -9.51 -16.27
N GLY A 78 64.92 -9.46 -15.49
CA GLY A 78 64.94 -8.73 -14.22
C GLY A 78 64.96 -7.21 -14.35
N GLY A 79 63.81 -6.54 -14.18
CA GLY A 79 63.72 -5.06 -14.18
C GLY A 79 62.44 -4.52 -13.56
N GLY A 80 62.53 -3.37 -12.87
CA GLY A 80 61.41 -2.77 -12.14
C GLY A 80 60.33 -2.17 -13.06
N GLY A 81 59.24 -2.90 -13.29
CA GLY A 81 58.07 -2.44 -14.06
C GLY A 81 56.99 -1.78 -13.19
N ILE A 82 56.66 -0.51 -13.45
CA ILE A 82 55.64 0.25 -12.72
C ILE A 82 54.23 -0.09 -13.23
N CYS A 83 53.29 -0.41 -12.33
CA CYS A 83 51.87 -0.51 -12.67
C CYS A 83 51.26 0.90 -12.82
N PRO A 84 50.71 1.27 -14.00
CA PRO A 84 50.32 2.66 -14.30
C PRO A 84 48.93 3.06 -13.78
N SER A 85 48.10 2.11 -13.33
CA SER A 85 46.77 2.39 -12.78
C SER A 85 46.37 1.38 -11.72
N CYS A 86 45.47 1.80 -10.82
CA CYS A 86 44.95 0.94 -9.77
C CYS A 86 43.96 -0.06 -10.39
N ARG A 87 44.30 -1.36 -10.38
CA ARG A 87 43.45 -2.43 -10.92
C ARG A 87 43.57 -3.72 -10.12
N LEU A 88 42.51 -4.53 -10.20
CA LEU A 88 42.51 -5.92 -9.77
C LEU A 88 43.22 -6.79 -10.83
N ALA A 89 44.13 -7.66 -10.42
CA ALA A 89 44.86 -8.58 -11.29
C ALA A 89 45.04 -9.95 -10.62
N VAL A 90 45.14 -11.02 -11.40
CA VAL A 90 45.45 -12.36 -10.88
C VAL A 90 46.96 -12.49 -10.68
N ASN A 91 47.39 -12.87 -9.47
CA ASN A 91 48.79 -13.28 -9.25
C ASN A 91 49.01 -14.66 -9.89
N LYS A 92 50.01 -14.77 -10.77
CA LYS A 92 50.24 -15.98 -11.59
C LYS A 92 50.67 -17.20 -10.76
N ASP A 93 51.33 -16.98 -9.64
CA ASP A 93 51.96 -18.04 -8.83
C ASP A 93 50.98 -18.70 -7.84
N THR A 94 49.89 -18.00 -7.50
CA THR A 94 48.89 -18.45 -6.52
C THR A 94 47.45 -18.49 -7.05
N GLY A 95 47.21 -18.00 -8.27
CA GLY A 95 45.89 -17.96 -8.92
C GLY A 95 44.88 -17.00 -8.29
N ARG A 96 45.24 -16.28 -7.21
CA ARG A 96 44.32 -15.39 -6.48
C ARG A 96 44.34 -13.95 -7.02
N LEU A 97 43.19 -13.30 -6.93
CA LEU A 97 43.01 -11.89 -7.29
C LEU A 97 43.66 -10.97 -6.22
N LYS A 98 44.43 -9.98 -6.68
CA LYS A 98 45.12 -8.98 -5.85
C LYS A 98 44.95 -7.58 -6.47
N TRP A 99 44.76 -6.56 -5.63
CA TRP A 99 44.81 -5.17 -6.07
C TRP A 99 46.26 -4.69 -6.21
N CYS A 100 46.59 -4.11 -7.36
CA CYS A 100 47.85 -3.40 -7.60
C CYS A 100 47.67 -1.91 -7.27
N MET A 101 48.19 -1.49 -6.12
CA MET A 101 48.25 -0.07 -5.72
C MET A 101 49.44 0.62 -6.41
N GLY A 102 49.19 1.75 -7.08
CA GLY A 102 50.21 2.52 -7.80
C GLY A 102 51.22 3.25 -6.90
N GLY A 103 52.32 3.71 -7.50
CA GLY A 103 53.46 4.33 -6.81
C GLY A 103 53.13 5.61 -6.02
N ASN A 104 53.97 5.91 -5.02
CA ASN A 104 53.67 6.86 -3.95
C ASN A 104 54.34 8.22 -4.17
N ASP A 105 53.54 9.30 -4.20
CA ASP A 105 53.98 10.65 -3.82
C ASP A 105 52.78 11.57 -3.53
N ILE A 106 51.78 11.55 -4.41
CA ILE A 106 50.52 12.33 -4.28
C ILE A 106 49.77 12.03 -2.96
N TRP A 107 49.91 10.82 -2.43
CA TRP A 107 49.27 10.40 -1.17
C TRP A 107 49.89 11.11 0.05
N ARG A 108 51.21 11.29 0.08
CA ARG A 108 51.90 12.05 1.14
C ARG A 108 51.53 13.53 1.13
N THR A 109 51.29 14.13 -0.05
CA THR A 109 50.77 15.49 -0.17
C THR A 109 49.32 15.59 0.32
N ARG A 110 48.45 14.64 -0.06
CA ARG A 110 47.04 14.63 0.35
C ARG A 110 46.86 14.48 1.87
N ILE A 111 47.65 13.65 2.54
CA ILE A 111 47.61 13.53 4.01
C ILE A 111 48.03 14.83 4.70
N ARG A 112 49.05 15.54 4.19
CA ARG A 112 49.43 16.86 4.74
C ARG A 112 48.29 17.88 4.64
N PHE A 113 47.55 17.90 3.53
CA PHE A 113 46.35 18.74 3.40
C PHE A 113 45.22 18.29 4.35
N MET A 114 44.94 16.99 4.45
CA MET A 114 43.89 16.47 5.35
C MET A 114 44.16 16.72 6.85
N LEU A 115 45.42 16.89 7.26
CA LEU A 115 45.77 17.27 8.63
C LEU A 115 45.81 18.79 8.85
N LEU A 116 46.14 19.59 7.83
CA LEU A 116 46.12 21.06 7.91
C LEU A 116 44.69 21.64 7.91
N ILE A 117 43.76 21.04 7.16
CA ILE A 117 42.39 21.55 7.03
C ILE A 117 41.66 21.64 8.39
N PRO A 118 41.62 20.58 9.24
CA PRO A 118 41.04 20.68 10.59
C PRO A 118 41.76 21.70 11.48
N ALA A 119 43.10 21.74 11.43
CA ALA A 119 43.90 22.63 12.28
C ALA A 119 43.67 24.12 12.00
N VAL A 120 43.33 24.48 10.75
CA VAL A 120 42.99 25.86 10.36
C VAL A 120 41.50 26.16 10.56
N ILE A 121 40.61 25.21 10.28
CA ILE A 121 39.15 25.43 10.41
C ILE A 121 38.72 25.53 11.88
N LEU A 122 39.23 24.67 12.76
CA LEU A 122 38.77 24.61 14.16
C LEU A 122 38.82 25.97 14.90
N PRO A 123 39.94 26.73 14.93
CA PRO A 123 39.98 28.05 15.56
C PRO A 123 39.08 29.07 14.85
N VAL A 124 38.92 28.99 13.51
CA VAL A 124 38.00 29.87 12.77
C VAL A 124 36.54 29.59 13.15
N THR A 125 36.14 28.33 13.29
CA THR A 125 34.80 27.99 13.80
C THR A 125 34.60 28.41 15.25
N ILE A 126 35.62 28.34 16.11
CA ILE A 126 35.53 28.82 17.50
C ILE A 126 35.35 30.34 17.53
N ILE A 127 36.07 31.09 16.68
CA ILE A 127 35.90 32.56 16.55
C ILE A 127 34.50 32.90 16.02
N ILE A 128 34.01 32.20 14.99
CA ILE A 128 32.65 32.39 14.47
C ILE A 128 31.59 32.09 15.53
N ILE A 129 31.75 31.02 16.32
CA ILE A 129 30.84 30.68 17.42
C ILE A 129 30.88 31.76 18.52
N ALA A 130 32.06 32.26 18.90
CA ALA A 130 32.20 33.35 19.86
C ALA A 130 31.50 34.63 19.38
N LEU A 131 31.75 35.03 18.14
CA LEU A 131 31.10 36.19 17.51
C LEU A 131 29.56 36.02 17.41
N SER A 132 29.08 34.80 17.12
CA SER A 132 27.64 34.50 17.06
C SER A 132 26.95 34.53 18.43
N LYS A 133 27.68 34.36 19.53
CA LYS A 133 27.14 34.47 20.89
C LYS A 133 27.11 35.91 21.39
N SER A 134 27.97 36.79 20.88
CA SER A 134 27.98 38.23 21.23
C SER A 134 26.85 39.06 20.62
N THR A 135 26.03 38.51 19.71
CA THR A 135 24.98 39.26 18.99
C THR A 135 23.55 39.05 19.51
N VAL A 136 23.35 38.32 20.62
CA VAL A 136 22.00 37.93 21.12
C VAL A 136 21.71 38.37 22.56
N VAL A 137 22.08 39.60 22.94
CA VAL A 137 21.42 40.36 24.02
C VAL A 137 21.40 41.85 23.63
N GLY A 138 20.23 42.42 23.31
CA GLY A 138 20.20 43.79 22.77
C GLY A 138 18.84 44.44 22.51
N LYS A 139 18.00 44.58 23.56
CA LYS A 139 16.74 45.38 23.58
C LYS A 139 15.63 44.89 22.62
N LEU A 140 14.40 45.39 22.65
CA LEU A 140 13.38 45.75 23.68
C LEU A 140 12.23 46.41 22.88
N SER A 141 10.99 46.30 23.33
CA SER A 141 9.80 46.77 22.59
C SER A 141 9.58 48.29 22.67
N MET A 142 9.13 48.89 21.55
CA MET A 142 8.44 50.19 21.51
C MET A 142 7.28 50.14 20.51
N ARG A 143 6.21 50.92 20.76
CA ARG A 143 4.95 50.90 20.00
C ARG A 143 4.31 52.30 19.92
N GLN A 144 4.13 52.80 18.70
CA GLN A 144 3.19 53.88 18.34
C GLN A 144 2.48 53.42 17.03
N GLN A 145 1.17 53.53 16.82
CA GLN A 145 0.31 54.73 16.76
C GLN A 145 0.75 55.65 15.60
N TYR A 146 -0.14 56.11 14.70
CA TYR A 146 -1.32 56.97 14.90
C TYR A 146 -2.42 56.71 13.83
N PRO A 147 -3.58 57.43 13.77
CA PRO A 147 -4.13 58.41 14.71
C PRO A 147 -5.53 58.05 15.26
N THR A 148 -6.12 58.94 16.08
CA THR A 148 -7.41 58.79 16.78
C THR A 148 -8.39 59.93 16.46
N THR A 149 -9.68 59.69 16.73
CA THR A 149 -10.74 60.67 17.10
C THR A 149 -11.95 59.86 17.59
N SER A 150 -12.81 60.27 18.52
CA SER A 150 -12.69 61.04 19.78
C SER A 150 -14.05 60.94 20.51
N ALA A 151 -14.07 61.02 21.84
CA ALA A 151 -15.26 60.86 22.70
C ALA A 151 -16.18 62.13 22.70
N PRO A 152 -17.30 62.26 23.49
CA PRO A 152 -17.77 61.39 24.58
C PRO A 152 -19.32 61.20 24.76
N ASP A 153 -19.65 60.49 25.86
CA ASP A 153 -20.76 60.70 26.81
C ASP A 153 -22.13 59.97 26.76
N ASP A 154 -22.64 59.84 27.99
CA ASP A 154 -24.01 59.62 28.51
C ASP A 154 -24.80 58.29 28.42
N GLN A 155 -25.12 57.80 29.63
CA GLN A 155 -26.41 57.30 30.16
C GLN A 155 -27.09 55.98 29.70
N GLN A 156 -27.48 55.22 30.74
CA GLN A 156 -28.56 54.22 30.86
C GLN A 156 -29.97 54.85 30.70
N PRO A 157 -31.12 54.10 30.69
CA PRO A 157 -31.34 52.64 30.61
C PRO A 157 -32.52 52.18 29.68
N ASN A 158 -32.78 50.86 29.69
CA ASN A 158 -34.12 50.21 29.77
C ASN A 158 -35.04 49.93 28.54
N ALA A 159 -35.70 48.77 28.65
CA ALA A 159 -37.10 48.44 28.31
C ALA A 159 -37.64 48.32 26.85
N GLN A 160 -38.16 47.11 26.57
CA GLN A 160 -39.47 46.77 25.98
C GLN A 160 -39.89 47.19 24.53
N ARG A 161 -39.90 46.17 23.64
CA ARG A 161 -41.10 45.54 23.00
C ARG A 161 -42.20 46.38 22.28
N LEU A 162 -42.56 45.90 21.07
CA LEU A 162 -43.86 45.93 20.34
C LEU A 162 -44.03 46.92 19.15
N ASP A 163 -44.35 46.32 17.99
CA ASP A 163 -45.34 46.67 16.93
C ASP A 163 -45.28 48.07 16.22
N ASP A 164 -45.82 48.33 15.01
CA ASP A 164 -46.57 47.50 14.04
C ASP A 164 -46.52 48.05 12.58
N GLN A 165 -46.96 47.23 11.59
CA GLN A 165 -47.52 47.59 10.26
C GLN A 165 -46.64 48.34 9.21
N ARG A 166 -46.78 48.14 7.89
CA ARG A 166 -47.72 47.38 7.00
C ARG A 166 -46.95 46.99 5.69
N ASP A 167 -47.48 46.53 4.54
CA ASP A 167 -48.85 46.45 3.99
C ASP A 167 -49.11 45.27 3.01
N GLN A 168 -50.29 45.29 2.39
CA GLN A 168 -50.93 44.28 1.51
C GLN A 168 -50.34 44.28 0.06
N SER A 169 -50.59 43.35 -0.87
CA SER A 169 -51.67 42.34 -1.12
C SER A 169 -51.19 41.29 -2.19
N PHE A 170 -51.82 40.16 -2.58
CA PHE A 170 -53.02 39.41 -2.13
C PHE A 170 -53.07 37.94 -2.64
N THR A 171 -54.11 37.21 -2.22
CA THR A 171 -54.71 35.89 -2.60
C THR A 171 -54.27 35.04 -3.82
N THR A 172 -53.77 33.83 -3.50
CA THR A 172 -54.25 32.46 -3.81
C THR A 172 -55.46 32.19 -4.75
N ILE A 173 -55.42 31.06 -5.49
CA ILE A 173 -56.49 30.02 -5.59
C ILE A 173 -55.94 28.69 -6.19
N GLN A 174 -56.64 27.56 -5.98
CA GLN A 174 -56.26 26.18 -6.33
C GLN A 174 -57.47 25.39 -6.84
N SER A 175 -57.36 24.64 -7.96
CA SER A 175 -58.23 23.49 -8.33
C SER A 175 -57.82 22.82 -9.65
N ASP A 176 -58.25 21.57 -9.84
CA ASP A 176 -57.96 20.66 -10.98
C ASP A 176 -58.89 20.86 -12.20
N ILE A 177 -58.56 20.24 -13.36
CA ILE A 177 -59.46 19.38 -14.19
C ILE A 177 -58.81 18.93 -15.53
N GLU A 178 -59.38 17.86 -16.07
CA GLU A 178 -58.98 16.90 -17.10
C GLU A 178 -58.71 17.40 -18.56
N ALA A 179 -57.85 16.64 -19.24
CA ALA A 179 -57.88 16.13 -20.63
C ALA A 179 -58.56 16.90 -21.82
N SER A 180 -57.86 16.89 -22.97
CA SER A 180 -58.46 16.52 -24.28
C SER A 180 -57.40 16.25 -25.35
N GLU A 181 -57.78 15.52 -26.41
CA GLU A 181 -56.94 15.14 -27.56
C GLU A 181 -57.02 16.18 -28.70
N GLY A 182 -56.05 16.21 -29.62
CA GLY A 182 -56.11 17.09 -30.80
C GLY A 182 -55.02 16.87 -31.84
N SER A 183 -55.26 15.97 -32.81
CA SER A 183 -54.30 15.66 -33.88
C SER A 183 -54.54 16.43 -35.18
N VAL A 184 -53.47 16.82 -35.90
CA VAL A 184 -53.49 17.16 -37.34
C VAL A 184 -52.26 16.53 -38.02
N ARG A 185 -52.39 16.13 -39.29
CA ARG A 185 -51.42 15.37 -40.11
C ARG A 185 -50.93 16.19 -41.31
N PHE A 186 -50.14 15.52 -42.18
CA PHE A 186 -49.72 15.85 -43.56
C PHE A 186 -48.35 16.55 -43.68
N LEU A 187 -47.41 16.17 -44.58
CA LEU A 187 -47.38 15.10 -45.59
C LEU A 187 -45.92 14.62 -45.86
N HIS A 188 -45.76 13.41 -46.43
CA HIS A 188 -44.51 12.81 -46.98
C HIS A 188 -44.33 13.24 -48.46
N PRO A 189 -43.24 12.90 -49.20
CA PRO A 189 -42.13 11.97 -48.90
C PRO A 189 -40.72 12.61 -49.11
N ASP A 190 -39.56 11.94 -49.24
CA ASP A 190 -39.18 10.51 -49.44
C ASP A 190 -37.79 10.23 -48.73
N VAL A 191 -36.92 9.23 -48.98
CA VAL A 191 -36.62 8.30 -50.11
C VAL A 191 -36.20 6.91 -49.56
N GLU A 192 -36.27 5.87 -50.40
CA GLU A 192 -35.80 4.48 -50.18
C GLU A 192 -34.28 4.40 -49.82
N THR A 193 -33.73 3.57 -48.91
CA THR A 193 -33.98 2.19 -48.39
C THR A 193 -33.55 1.02 -49.30
N SER A 194 -32.54 0.27 -48.88
CA SER A 194 -32.19 -1.06 -49.44
C SER A 194 -31.59 -2.01 -48.39
N PHE A 195 -31.69 -3.31 -48.64
CA PHE A 195 -31.54 -4.48 -47.74
C PHE A 195 -30.92 -5.65 -48.52
N LEU A 196 -30.33 -6.73 -47.98
CA LEU A 196 -29.91 -7.26 -46.66
C LEU A 196 -28.95 -8.48 -46.99
N PRO A 197 -28.47 -9.39 -46.10
CA PRO A 197 -28.55 -9.53 -44.64
C PRO A 197 -27.13 -9.69 -44.01
N ALA A 198 -27.00 -10.45 -42.91
CA ALA A 198 -25.72 -10.85 -42.31
C ALA A 198 -25.57 -12.38 -42.28
N GLU A 199 -24.42 -12.92 -42.73
CA GLU A 199 -23.91 -14.25 -42.36
C GLU A 199 -22.44 -14.46 -42.82
N SER A 200 -21.57 -14.97 -41.95
CA SER A 200 -20.48 -15.93 -42.27
C SER A 200 -19.51 -16.13 -41.08
N LEU A 201 -19.73 -17.21 -40.32
CA LEU A 201 -18.70 -17.80 -39.44
C LEU A 201 -17.91 -18.83 -40.25
N ILE A 202 -16.57 -18.78 -40.25
CA ILE A 202 -15.72 -19.89 -40.71
C ILE A 202 -14.55 -20.10 -39.72
N PRO A 203 -14.37 -21.31 -39.14
CA PRO A 203 -13.24 -21.64 -38.23
C PRO A 203 -11.93 -21.97 -38.97
N PRO A 204 -10.79 -22.07 -38.26
CA PRO A 204 -9.50 -22.39 -38.88
C PRO A 204 -9.40 -23.87 -39.31
N GLN A 205 -8.78 -24.12 -40.46
CA GLN A 205 -8.31 -25.46 -40.83
C GLN A 205 -6.77 -25.52 -40.89
N THR A 206 -6.23 -26.62 -40.39
CA THR A 206 -4.80 -26.94 -40.45
C THR A 206 -4.46 -27.64 -41.76
N LEU A 207 -3.24 -27.47 -42.28
CA LEU A 207 -2.51 -28.54 -42.97
C LEU A 207 -1.00 -28.29 -43.04
N ARG A 208 -0.25 -29.33 -43.44
CA ARG A 208 1.15 -29.58 -43.06
C ARG A 208 2.20 -29.11 -44.09
N ARG A 209 3.38 -28.78 -43.55
CA ARG A 209 4.76 -29.01 -44.07
C ARG A 209 4.91 -29.44 -45.55
N HIS A 210 5.67 -28.65 -46.31
CA HIS A 210 7.04 -28.93 -46.84
C HIS A 210 7.34 -27.99 -48.04
N LYS A 211 8.57 -27.73 -48.51
CA LYS A 211 9.98 -27.72 -48.01
C LYS A 211 10.85 -27.33 -49.23
N ARG A 212 12.02 -26.70 -49.04
CA ARG A 212 13.03 -26.36 -50.08
C ARG A 212 12.67 -25.19 -51.01
N ASP A 213 13.63 -24.52 -51.68
CA ASP A 213 15.02 -24.15 -51.32
C ASP A 213 15.52 -23.04 -52.26
N MET A 214 16.54 -22.30 -51.80
CA MET A 214 17.62 -21.67 -52.58
C MET A 214 17.38 -20.97 -53.95
N SER A 215 17.55 -19.64 -53.92
CA SER A 215 18.71 -18.92 -54.50
C SER A 215 18.65 -18.16 -55.84
N GLN A 216 19.39 -17.03 -55.81
CA GLN A 216 20.20 -16.38 -56.87
C GLN A 216 19.57 -15.63 -58.08
N VAL A 217 20.05 -14.37 -58.22
CA VAL A 217 20.46 -13.69 -59.49
C VAL A 217 19.27 -13.25 -60.41
N GLN A 218 19.27 -12.09 -61.10
CA GLN A 218 20.35 -11.28 -61.68
C GLN A 218 20.11 -9.74 -61.60
N ARG A 219 21.08 -8.94 -62.09
CA ARG A 219 21.03 -7.47 -62.20
C ARG A 219 20.46 -7.00 -63.56
N THR A 220 19.85 -5.82 -63.59
CA THR A 220 19.94 -4.87 -64.73
C THR A 220 19.96 -3.41 -64.24
N SER A 221 20.54 -2.52 -65.05
CA SER A 221 20.72 -1.07 -64.86
C SER A 221 19.55 -0.27 -65.52
N ALA A 222 19.49 1.06 -65.64
CA ALA A 222 20.49 2.15 -65.52
C ALA A 222 19.86 3.55 -65.27
N ALA A 223 20.73 4.56 -65.11
CA ALA A 223 20.51 6.03 -65.19
C ALA A 223 19.62 6.72 -64.11
N GLY A 224 19.96 7.88 -63.53
CA GLY A 224 21.28 8.54 -63.41
C GLY A 224 21.35 10.01 -63.86
N THR A 225 21.56 10.93 -62.90
CA THR A 225 22.00 12.33 -63.15
C THR A 225 22.98 12.80 -62.06
N THR A 226 23.94 13.64 -62.47
CA THR A 226 25.13 14.20 -61.77
C THR A 226 24.91 15.65 -61.29
N ILE A 227 25.74 16.39 -60.52
CA ILE A 227 26.98 16.21 -59.71
C ILE A 227 27.12 17.50 -58.85
N ASN A 228 27.73 17.45 -57.65
CA ASN A 228 28.76 18.45 -57.19
C ASN A 228 29.33 18.17 -55.79
N GLU A 229 30.66 18.19 -55.69
CA GLU A 229 31.56 18.24 -54.52
C GLU A 229 32.83 18.99 -55.01
N PRO A 230 33.71 19.61 -54.18
CA PRO A 230 34.41 19.03 -53.01
C PRO A 230 34.36 20.01 -51.77
N ALA A 231 35.08 19.85 -50.63
CA ALA A 231 36.35 19.17 -50.38
C ALA A 231 36.58 18.68 -48.92
N LYS A 232 37.70 17.96 -48.76
CA LYS A 232 38.07 17.06 -47.64
C LYS A 232 38.67 17.74 -46.41
N ARG A 233 38.52 17.10 -45.25
CA ARG A 233 39.64 16.72 -44.34
C ARG A 233 39.33 15.43 -43.57
N GLN A 234 40.32 14.89 -42.85
CA GLN A 234 40.42 13.46 -42.50
C GLN A 234 40.15 13.14 -41.02
N SER A 235 39.76 11.88 -40.76
CA SER A 235 40.03 11.08 -39.53
C SER A 235 39.41 11.57 -38.19
N SER A 236 38.97 10.71 -37.25
CA SER A 236 38.89 9.24 -37.20
C SER A 236 37.72 8.83 -36.29
N ASN A 237 37.18 7.62 -36.44
CA ASN A 237 36.36 7.00 -35.39
C ASN A 237 37.27 6.38 -34.32
N ASP A 238 36.87 6.50 -33.05
CA ASP A 238 36.74 5.38 -32.11
C ASP A 238 35.88 5.86 -30.92
N GLY A 239 35.07 4.97 -30.33
CA GLY A 239 34.12 5.35 -29.28
C GLY A 239 33.45 4.16 -28.62
N GLU A 240 33.90 3.82 -27.41
CA GLU A 240 33.33 2.75 -26.58
C GLU A 240 32.06 3.19 -25.82
N PRO A 241 31.18 2.25 -25.42
CA PRO A 241 29.98 2.57 -24.66
C PRO A 241 30.28 2.88 -23.18
N HIS A 242 29.97 4.11 -22.74
CA HIS A 242 30.07 4.48 -21.32
C HIS A 242 29.10 3.69 -20.43
N SER A 243 29.56 3.27 -19.25
CA SER A 243 28.76 2.52 -18.28
C SER A 243 27.96 3.42 -17.35
N ALA A 244 26.83 2.90 -16.83
CA ALA A 244 25.89 3.63 -15.99
C ALA A 244 26.47 4.18 -14.67
N ALA A 245 27.66 3.71 -14.25
CA ALA A 245 28.34 4.21 -13.06
C ALA A 245 28.82 5.66 -13.20
N ALA A 246 29.32 6.07 -14.38
CA ALA A 246 29.80 7.44 -14.61
C ALA A 246 28.65 8.46 -14.61
N PHE A 247 27.51 8.08 -15.21
CA PHE A 247 26.28 8.89 -15.25
C PHE A 247 25.77 9.26 -13.84
N LYS A 248 25.98 8.38 -12.84
CA LYS A 248 25.54 8.62 -11.46
C LYS A 248 26.25 9.78 -10.77
N SER A 249 27.54 10.02 -11.06
CA SER A 249 28.27 11.18 -10.51
C SER A 249 27.89 12.49 -11.19
N GLU A 250 27.70 12.47 -12.51
CA GLU A 250 27.40 13.66 -13.31
C GLU A 250 26.00 14.22 -12.95
N LEU A 251 25.00 13.34 -12.83
CA LEU A 251 23.64 13.70 -12.41
C LEU A 251 23.57 14.26 -10.97
N LEU A 252 24.39 13.75 -10.04
CA LEU A 252 24.49 14.29 -8.68
C LEU A 252 25.10 15.71 -8.66
N GLN A 253 25.96 16.03 -9.63
CA GLN A 253 26.58 17.35 -9.74
C GLN A 253 25.62 18.39 -10.34
N GLU A 254 24.80 18.02 -11.32
CA GLU A 254 23.71 18.89 -11.83
C GLU A 254 22.64 19.20 -10.77
N LEU A 255 22.34 18.25 -9.88
CA LEU A 255 21.40 18.44 -8.77
C LEU A 255 21.87 19.52 -7.79
N GLN A 256 23.18 19.62 -7.52
CA GLN A 256 23.73 20.69 -6.67
C GLN A 256 23.74 22.05 -7.39
N VAL A 257 24.16 22.10 -8.66
CA VAL A 257 24.32 23.36 -9.42
C VAL A 257 23.00 24.07 -9.65
N ASN A 258 21.90 23.35 -9.88
CA ASN A 258 20.58 23.97 -10.08
C ASN A 258 19.99 24.55 -8.79
N PHE A 259 20.28 23.96 -7.62
CA PHE A 259 19.81 24.49 -6.34
C PHE A 259 20.40 25.88 -6.05
N SER A 260 21.70 26.08 -6.30
CA SER A 260 22.37 27.37 -6.12
C SER A 260 21.87 28.48 -7.06
N ARG A 261 21.29 28.13 -8.21
CA ARG A 261 20.78 29.11 -9.19
C ARG A 261 19.37 29.61 -8.90
N SER A 262 18.57 28.89 -8.11
CA SER A 262 17.22 29.31 -7.74
C SER A 262 17.18 30.36 -6.62
N ALA A 263 18.30 30.64 -5.96
CA ALA A 263 18.38 31.51 -4.78
C ALA A 263 18.98 32.91 -5.07
N LEU A 264 19.26 33.25 -6.33
CA LEU A 264 19.99 34.46 -6.74
C LEU A 264 19.37 35.11 -7.98
N ALA A 265 18.13 35.60 -7.86
CA ALA A 265 17.39 36.21 -8.98
C ALA A 265 16.37 37.29 -8.57
N GLU A 266 16.74 38.22 -7.69
CA GLU A 266 16.02 39.51 -7.50
C GLU A 266 17.04 40.67 -7.36
N GLY A 267 16.61 41.91 -7.65
CA GLY A 267 17.47 42.90 -8.33
C GLY A 267 18.02 44.10 -7.54
N ARG A 268 19.07 44.70 -8.14
CA ARG A 268 19.56 46.09 -7.96
C ARG A 268 18.45 47.13 -8.25
N CYS A 269 18.51 48.40 -7.86
CA CYS A 269 19.46 49.26 -7.10
C CYS A 269 18.57 50.33 -6.36
N GLU A 270 19.01 51.45 -5.75
CA GLU A 270 20.13 52.38 -6.00
C GLU A 270 20.33 53.32 -4.77
N ASP A 271 21.56 53.82 -4.58
CA ASP A 271 22.07 54.95 -3.78
C ASP A 271 21.44 55.39 -2.43
N CYS A 272 22.35 55.67 -1.46
CA CYS A 272 22.12 56.41 -0.21
C CYS A 272 23.01 57.66 -0.18
N ASP A 273 22.63 58.70 0.56
CA ASP A 273 23.62 59.69 1.05
C ASP A 273 23.20 60.33 2.40
N ASP A 274 24.14 60.26 3.35
CA ASP A 274 24.47 61.14 4.50
C ASP A 274 23.51 61.71 5.57
N THR A 275 24.11 61.91 6.77
CA THR A 275 23.74 62.79 7.93
C THR A 275 22.50 62.48 8.81
N GLU A 276 22.46 62.76 10.13
CA GLU A 276 23.50 62.78 11.20
C GLU A 276 22.82 62.80 12.62
N ASP A 277 23.58 62.48 13.67
CA ASP A 277 23.44 62.76 15.13
C ASP A 277 22.10 63.08 15.84
N ALA A 278 21.85 62.42 16.99
CA ALA A 278 21.95 63.07 18.33
C ALA A 278 21.66 62.16 19.57
N SER A 279 22.26 62.58 20.70
CA SER A 279 22.19 62.24 22.15
C SER A 279 20.80 62.03 22.84
N SER A 280 20.65 61.57 24.11
CA SER A 280 21.49 60.82 25.09
C SER A 280 20.68 60.51 26.41
N SER A 281 21.24 59.71 27.34
CA SER A 281 20.92 59.62 28.81
C SER A 281 19.54 59.02 29.26
N SER A 282 19.32 58.45 30.47
CA SER A 282 20.19 57.86 31.54
C SER A 282 19.37 57.08 32.62
N SER A 283 20.05 56.23 33.43
CA SER A 283 19.68 55.70 34.80
C SER A 283 18.41 54.81 34.97
N SER A 284 18.30 53.82 35.88
CA SER A 284 19.21 53.02 36.77
C SER A 284 18.37 51.85 37.41
N SER A 285 18.68 51.03 38.44
CA SER A 285 19.81 50.72 39.37
C SER A 285 19.50 49.43 40.21
N SER A 286 20.53 48.83 40.86
CA SER A 286 20.56 48.13 42.19
C SER A 286 19.80 46.79 42.47
N SER A 287 20.31 45.81 43.26
CA SER A 287 21.67 45.49 43.80
C SER A 287 21.69 44.27 44.77
N PHE A 288 22.86 43.65 45.01
CA PHE A 288 23.28 42.67 46.06
C PHE A 288 22.79 41.20 45.92
N GLU A 289 23.57 40.09 45.95
CA GLU A 289 24.98 39.75 46.35
C GLU A 289 25.19 39.48 47.88
N GLU A 290 25.78 38.38 48.44
CA GLU A 290 26.26 37.03 48.00
C GLU A 290 26.57 36.06 49.23
N ASP A 291 27.35 34.94 49.08
CA ASP A 291 28.05 34.03 50.08
C ASP A 291 27.39 32.74 50.74
N ASP A 292 28.22 31.76 51.21
CA ASP A 292 27.90 30.34 51.63
C ASP A 292 27.98 29.99 53.17
N GLU A 293 28.63 28.97 53.82
CA GLU A 293 29.74 27.99 53.58
C GLU A 293 29.79 26.77 54.60
N GLU A 294 29.88 25.49 54.12
CA GLU A 294 30.50 24.19 54.61
C GLU A 294 30.37 23.54 56.06
N VAL A 295 30.69 22.21 56.17
CA VAL A 295 31.16 21.35 57.34
C VAL A 295 30.15 20.40 58.10
N ASP A 296 30.69 19.32 58.72
CA ASP A 296 30.12 18.07 59.34
C ASP A 296 31.05 17.61 60.53
N PRO A 297 31.08 16.41 61.21
CA PRO A 297 30.28 15.14 61.25
C PRO A 297 30.04 14.54 62.70
N GLU A 298 30.02 13.18 62.89
CA GLU A 298 30.16 12.34 64.14
C GLU A 298 28.97 12.33 65.18
N ASP A 299 28.63 11.28 65.98
CA ASP A 299 28.90 9.80 66.02
C ASP A 299 27.94 9.03 67.02
N ASP A 300 28.15 7.70 67.21
CA ASP A 300 27.87 6.81 68.39
C ASP A 300 26.52 6.07 68.72
N ASP A 301 26.66 4.73 68.89
CA ASP A 301 26.21 3.77 69.96
C ASP A 301 24.82 3.03 70.08
N ASP A 302 24.89 1.70 69.79
CA ASP A 302 24.72 0.52 70.68
C ASP A 302 23.40 -0.32 70.96
N ASP A 303 23.62 -1.66 70.81
CA ASP A 303 23.13 -2.91 71.49
C ASP A 303 21.66 -3.44 71.45
N ASP A 304 21.48 -4.77 71.20
CA ASP A 304 20.18 -5.55 71.16
C ASP A 304 20.06 -6.71 72.23
N ASP A 305 20.07 -8.06 72.07
CA ASP A 305 20.02 -9.11 71.01
C ASP A 305 19.68 -10.52 71.67
N ASP A 306 19.98 -11.68 71.03
CA ASP A 306 20.18 -13.09 71.52
C ASP A 306 19.08 -14.22 71.55
N GLU A 307 19.60 -15.45 71.25
CA GLU A 307 19.17 -16.88 71.43
C GLU A 307 17.99 -17.53 70.63
N ASP A 308 18.05 -18.88 70.40
CA ASP A 308 17.10 -19.70 69.57
C ASP A 308 16.33 -20.84 70.34
N ALA A 309 16.42 -22.19 70.18
CA ALA A 309 17.19 -23.14 69.34
C ALA A 309 16.54 -24.58 69.32
N ASP A 310 17.11 -25.50 68.52
CA ASP A 310 17.00 -26.99 68.55
C ASP A 310 15.63 -27.66 68.19
N VAL A 311 15.46 -28.89 67.66
CA VAL A 311 16.30 -30.07 67.23
C VAL A 311 15.41 -30.94 66.27
N GLU A 312 15.77 -31.99 65.50
CA GLU A 312 16.91 -32.95 65.48
C GLU A 312 17.75 -32.86 64.16
N ASP A 313 17.83 -33.71 63.12
CA ASP A 313 17.29 -35.04 62.71
C ASP A 313 18.21 -35.61 61.57
N GLU A 314 18.30 -36.93 61.30
CA GLU A 314 19.37 -37.54 60.45
C GLU A 314 18.95 -38.75 59.56
N GLU A 315 19.60 -38.92 58.39
CA GLU A 315 20.42 -40.13 58.05
C GLU A 315 21.24 -39.93 56.74
N THR A 316 22.23 -40.80 56.46
CA THR A 316 23.38 -40.53 55.55
C THR A 316 23.79 -41.69 54.61
N SER A 317 24.62 -41.41 53.57
CA SER A 317 25.74 -42.28 53.09
C SER A 317 26.46 -41.74 51.82
N GLU A 318 27.79 -41.57 51.92
CA GLU A 318 28.89 -42.08 51.03
C GLU A 318 28.94 -41.69 49.51
N GLU A 319 30.10 -41.43 48.86
CA GLU A 319 31.52 -41.29 49.27
C GLU A 319 32.40 -40.59 48.18
N GLU A 320 33.51 -39.97 48.62
CA GLU A 320 34.85 -39.68 47.99
C GLU A 320 35.06 -39.15 46.53
N ASP A 321 35.65 -37.93 46.45
CA ASP A 321 36.96 -37.53 45.87
C ASP A 321 37.31 -37.70 44.34
N ASP A 322 38.29 -36.99 43.72
CA ASP A 322 39.42 -36.20 44.24
C ASP A 322 39.91 -35.01 43.32
N HIS A 323 40.58 -34.02 43.95
CA HIS A 323 41.62 -33.04 43.53
C HIS A 323 41.62 -32.14 42.26
N ASN A 324 41.65 -30.82 42.55
CA ASN A 324 42.63 -29.76 42.17
C ASN A 324 42.66 -29.02 40.80
N GLU A 325 42.46 -27.70 40.90
CA GLU A 325 43.45 -26.59 40.71
C GLU A 325 44.69 -26.74 39.77
N ALA A 326 45.22 -25.68 39.10
CA ALA A 326 44.75 -24.31 38.83
C ALA A 326 45.71 -23.55 37.84
N LEU A 327 45.33 -22.30 37.51
CA LEU A 327 46.20 -21.14 37.17
C LEU A 327 46.98 -21.02 35.81
N ARG A 328 46.42 -20.12 34.97
CA ARG A 328 47.04 -18.88 34.39
C ARG A 328 47.74 -18.85 33.00
N GLN A 329 47.58 -17.65 32.41
CA GLN A 329 48.36 -16.94 31.36
C GLN A 329 48.06 -17.20 29.86
N GLN A 330 47.86 -16.09 29.13
CA GLN A 330 47.86 -15.94 27.66
C GLN A 330 49.25 -15.44 27.19
N PRO A 331 49.55 -15.48 25.89
CA PRO A 331 49.40 -14.25 25.07
C PRO A 331 48.88 -14.47 23.63
N PHE A 332 48.62 -13.37 22.91
CA PHE A 332 48.45 -13.28 21.44
C PHE A 332 49.73 -13.80 20.71
N ASP A 333 49.71 -14.31 19.46
CA ASP A 333 49.22 -13.63 18.24
C ASP A 333 48.81 -14.57 17.06
N GLU A 334 48.21 -13.94 16.03
CA GLU A 334 47.57 -14.44 14.79
C GLU A 334 48.36 -15.35 13.80
N ALA A 335 47.72 -16.38 13.21
CA ALA A 335 47.95 -16.83 11.80
C ALA A 335 46.99 -17.93 11.21
N LEU A 336 45.97 -17.50 10.44
CA LEU A 336 45.53 -17.98 9.09
C LEU A 336 45.48 -19.49 8.66
N ARG A 337 44.34 -19.83 8.02
CA ARG A 337 44.02 -21.03 7.17
C ARG A 337 43.63 -22.31 7.94
N GLU A 338 42.83 -23.25 7.40
CA GLU A 338 42.26 -23.42 6.04
C GLU A 338 40.71 -23.27 6.01
N HIS A 339 40.10 -23.46 4.83
CA HIS A 339 38.66 -23.30 4.58
C HIS A 339 38.21 -24.26 3.46
N ASP A 340 36.92 -24.60 3.46
CA ASP A 340 36.12 -25.30 2.42
C ASP A 340 35.77 -26.79 2.66
N ASP A 341 34.60 -27.17 2.11
CA ASP A 341 33.84 -28.42 2.30
C ASP A 341 33.46 -28.81 3.75
N GLU A 342 32.37 -28.23 4.25
CA GLU A 342 31.41 -29.04 5.03
C GLU A 342 29.94 -28.66 4.75
N SER A 343 29.07 -29.68 4.81
CA SER A 343 27.63 -29.54 4.56
C SER A 343 26.94 -28.73 5.65
N LEU A 344 25.95 -27.89 5.27
CA LEU A 344 25.06 -27.16 6.17
C LEU A 344 24.49 -28.05 7.29
N SER A 345 25.11 -27.98 8.47
CA SER A 345 24.67 -28.67 9.67
C SER A 345 23.49 -27.92 10.28
N TYR A 346 22.35 -28.59 10.35
CA TYR A 346 21.09 -28.00 10.82
C TYR A 346 21.16 -27.75 12.33
N SER A 347 21.44 -26.52 12.74
CA SER A 347 21.57 -26.17 14.16
C SER A 347 20.18 -26.15 14.83
N LYS A 348 20.15 -26.38 16.15
CA LYS A 348 18.90 -26.39 16.93
C LYS A 348 18.34 -25.00 17.26
N GLU A 349 19.01 -23.93 16.85
CA GLU A 349 18.66 -22.56 17.21
C GLU A 349 17.78 -21.86 16.15
N ASP A 350 17.80 -22.33 14.90
CA ASP A 350 16.99 -21.79 13.79
C ASP A 350 15.47 -21.89 14.03
N ASP A 351 15.01 -22.67 15.00
CA ASP A 351 13.58 -22.87 15.27
C ASP A 351 12.88 -21.61 15.83
N GLU A 352 13.63 -20.62 16.35
CA GLU A 352 13.07 -19.28 16.64
C GLU A 352 12.62 -18.54 15.36
N SER A 353 13.24 -18.81 14.20
CA SER A 353 12.83 -18.21 12.93
C SER A 353 11.54 -18.86 12.38
N ASN A 354 11.36 -20.16 12.64
CA ASN A 354 10.22 -20.96 12.16
C ASN A 354 8.88 -20.54 12.76
N PHE A 355 8.85 -19.89 13.93
CA PHE A 355 7.59 -19.46 14.58
C PHE A 355 6.79 -18.42 13.76
N ARG A 356 7.35 -17.96 12.63
CA ARG A 356 6.69 -17.08 11.66
C ARG A 356 6.00 -17.83 10.52
N ALA A 357 6.35 -19.09 10.25
CA ALA A 357 5.83 -19.83 9.10
C ALA A 357 4.41 -20.39 9.36
N PHE A 358 3.56 -20.43 8.32
CA PHE A 358 2.26 -21.10 8.45
C PHE A 358 2.43 -22.56 8.91
N TRP A 359 1.70 -22.90 9.97
CA TRP A 359 1.99 -24.01 10.87
C TRP A 359 2.11 -25.37 10.16
N LYS A 360 3.34 -25.89 10.10
CA LYS A 360 3.63 -27.30 9.80
C LYS A 360 3.90 -28.01 11.13
N GLY A 361 3.06 -28.97 11.50
CA GLY A 361 3.25 -29.85 12.66
C GLY A 361 2.10 -29.86 13.67
N ASP A 362 1.94 -30.99 14.35
CA ASP A 362 0.93 -31.22 15.40
C ASP A 362 1.39 -30.62 16.75
N TRP A 363 1.65 -29.32 16.77
CA TRP A 363 2.07 -28.58 17.97
C TRP A 363 0.96 -28.56 19.02
N ASN A 364 1.31 -28.78 20.29
CA ASN A 364 0.36 -28.78 21.41
C ASN A 364 0.08 -27.35 21.94
N GLU A 365 -0.94 -27.23 22.79
CA GLU A 365 -1.34 -25.94 23.37
C GLU A 365 -0.24 -25.29 24.23
N GLU A 366 0.48 -26.08 25.03
CA GLU A 366 1.54 -25.57 25.91
C GLU A 366 2.67 -24.92 25.11
N PHE A 367 3.16 -25.58 24.06
CA PHE A 367 4.22 -25.06 23.20
C PHE A 367 3.83 -23.73 22.57
N ILE A 368 2.64 -23.66 21.97
CA ILE A 368 2.14 -22.43 21.34
C ILE A 368 1.98 -21.30 22.35
N ARG A 369 1.41 -21.56 23.54
CA ARG A 369 1.29 -20.55 24.60
C ARG A 369 2.65 -20.09 25.11
N LYS A 370 3.61 -21.00 25.33
CA LYS A 370 4.97 -20.68 25.82
C LYS A 370 5.78 -19.86 24.82
N ALA A 371 5.69 -20.19 23.52
CA ALA A 371 6.39 -19.45 22.48
C ALA A 371 5.74 -18.08 22.21
N GLN A 372 4.40 -17.97 22.23
CA GLN A 372 3.70 -16.68 22.22
C GLN A 372 4.13 -15.81 23.42
N ALA A 373 4.20 -16.38 24.62
CA ALA A 373 4.66 -15.66 25.82
C ALA A 373 6.07 -15.09 25.63
N LYS A 374 7.02 -15.92 25.19
CA LYS A 374 8.41 -15.52 24.88
C LYS A 374 8.46 -14.41 23.82
N MET A 375 7.61 -14.47 22.80
CA MET A 375 7.51 -13.43 21.76
C MET A 375 6.96 -12.12 22.32
N MET A 376 5.86 -12.15 23.08
CA MET A 376 5.25 -10.94 23.65
C MET A 376 6.23 -10.23 24.61
N LEU A 377 6.91 -10.99 25.47
CA LEU A 377 7.94 -10.49 26.39
C LEU A 377 9.14 -9.86 25.66
N LYS A 378 9.52 -10.37 24.48
CA LYS A 378 10.64 -9.88 23.67
C LYS A 378 10.39 -8.49 23.06
N TYR A 379 9.13 -8.06 22.93
CA TYR A 379 8.75 -6.77 22.35
C TYR A 379 8.40 -5.69 23.38
N MET A 380 8.03 -6.09 24.60
CA MET A 380 7.77 -5.17 25.70
C MET A 380 9.01 -4.37 26.10
N ASP A 381 8.82 -3.12 26.49
CA ASP A 381 9.79 -2.32 27.24
C ASP A 381 9.27 -2.15 28.67
N ARG A 382 9.72 -3.03 29.57
CA ARG A 382 9.32 -3.02 30.98
C ARG A 382 9.86 -1.80 31.77
N THR A 383 10.68 -0.94 31.16
CA THR A 383 11.16 0.30 31.79
C THR A 383 10.24 1.49 31.53
N ALA A 384 9.29 1.36 30.61
CA ALA A 384 8.30 2.39 30.30
C ALA A 384 6.99 2.17 31.07
N GLU A 385 6.54 3.19 31.80
CA GLU A 385 5.29 3.14 32.55
C GLU A 385 4.07 2.95 31.63
N PRO A 386 3.24 1.89 31.80
CA PRO A 386 2.11 1.60 30.91
C PRO A 386 1.05 2.71 30.92
N CYS A 387 1.00 3.53 31.96
CA CYS A 387 0.07 4.66 32.07
C CYS A 387 0.62 5.98 31.51
N GLN A 388 1.91 6.03 31.15
CA GLN A 388 2.55 7.18 30.50
C GLN A 388 2.62 6.98 28.98
N ASP A 389 3.05 5.82 28.50
CA ASP A 389 2.98 5.46 27.07
C ASP A 389 2.86 3.94 26.90
N PHE A 390 1.62 3.46 26.70
CA PHE A 390 1.36 2.03 26.56
C PHE A 390 1.93 1.43 25.27
N TYR A 391 2.18 2.25 24.22
CA TYR A 391 2.85 1.76 23.02
C TYR A 391 4.33 1.51 23.28
N GLN A 392 5.01 2.38 24.04
CA GLN A 392 6.38 2.13 24.49
C GLN A 392 6.41 0.86 25.35
N TYR A 393 5.56 0.76 26.38
CA TYR A 393 5.49 -0.44 27.23
C TYR A 393 5.28 -1.74 26.44
N ALA A 394 4.39 -1.75 25.44
CA ALA A 394 4.06 -2.94 24.66
C ALA A 394 5.05 -3.24 23.52
N CYS A 395 5.62 -2.23 22.87
CA CYS A 395 6.34 -2.32 21.60
C CYS A 395 7.74 -1.69 21.60
N GLY A 396 8.23 -1.14 22.70
CA GLY A 396 9.49 -0.37 22.74
C GLY A 396 10.72 -1.15 22.27
N ASN A 397 10.75 -2.46 22.45
CA ASN A 397 11.80 -3.34 21.93
C ASN A 397 11.53 -3.89 20.52
N TRP A 398 10.37 -3.63 19.90
CA TRP A 398 10.03 -4.17 18.57
C TRP A 398 11.08 -3.82 17.50
N GLY A 399 11.44 -2.54 17.37
CA GLY A 399 12.38 -2.08 16.33
C GLY A 399 13.80 -2.64 16.46
N LYS A 400 14.20 -3.04 17.68
CA LYS A 400 15.49 -3.70 17.97
C LYS A 400 15.53 -5.13 17.44
N TYR A 401 14.42 -5.86 17.52
CA TYR A 401 14.29 -7.25 17.07
C TYR A 401 13.69 -7.40 15.66
N ASN A 402 13.13 -6.32 15.11
CA ASN A 402 12.51 -6.26 13.80
C ASN A 402 12.94 -4.96 13.07
N PRO A 403 14.24 -4.79 12.75
CA PRO A 403 14.71 -3.65 11.97
C PRO A 403 14.05 -3.64 10.59
N ILE A 404 13.77 -2.44 10.04
CA ILE A 404 13.12 -2.29 8.73
C ILE A 404 14.05 -2.84 7.64
N PRO A 405 13.67 -3.89 6.89
CA PRO A 405 14.52 -4.42 5.83
C PRO A 405 14.80 -3.40 4.73
N ASP A 406 15.93 -3.56 4.06
CA ASP A 406 16.37 -2.71 2.95
C ASP A 406 15.33 -2.66 1.81
N ASP A 407 14.60 -3.76 1.58
CA ASP A 407 13.54 -3.88 0.58
C ASP A 407 12.15 -3.43 1.06
N LYS A 408 12.08 -2.74 2.22
CA LYS A 408 10.84 -2.23 2.83
C LYS A 408 10.88 -0.73 3.12
N THR A 409 9.68 -0.16 3.12
CA THR A 409 9.38 1.25 3.46
C THR A 409 9.07 1.41 4.96
N GLY A 410 8.46 0.38 5.55
CA GLY A 410 8.26 0.18 6.97
C GLY A 410 8.10 -1.31 7.27
N PHE A 411 8.16 -1.68 8.54
CA PHE A 411 8.06 -3.06 8.98
C PHE A 411 7.32 -3.15 10.32
N ASP A 412 6.17 -3.81 10.29
CA ASP A 412 5.21 -3.94 11.38
C ASP A 412 4.71 -5.38 11.50
N THR A 413 3.84 -5.65 12.49
CA THR A 413 3.22 -6.96 12.70
C THR A 413 2.46 -7.47 11.47
N PHE A 414 1.76 -6.61 10.71
CA PHE A 414 1.06 -7.03 9.49
C PHE A 414 2.05 -7.39 8.37
N GLU A 415 3.10 -6.59 8.18
CA GLU A 415 4.12 -6.81 7.15
C GLU A 415 4.95 -8.07 7.43
N THR A 416 5.19 -8.38 8.70
CA THR A 416 5.79 -9.66 9.14
C THR A 416 4.95 -10.86 8.66
N LEU A 417 3.63 -10.77 8.75
CA LEU A 417 2.72 -11.81 8.23
C LEU A 417 2.61 -11.80 6.70
N ARG A 418 2.68 -10.64 6.04
CA ARG A 418 2.71 -10.56 4.56
C ARG A 418 3.97 -11.20 3.99
N GLU A 419 5.13 -11.03 4.63
CA GLU A 419 6.38 -11.71 4.25
C GLU A 419 6.31 -13.23 4.45
N SER A 420 5.81 -13.70 5.60
CA SER A 420 5.57 -15.13 5.83
C SER A 420 4.61 -15.73 4.80
N LEU A 421 3.46 -15.09 4.59
CA LEU A 421 2.49 -15.52 3.60
C LEU A 421 3.09 -15.52 2.19
N ALA A 422 3.89 -14.52 1.81
CA ALA A 422 4.55 -14.48 0.51
C ALA A 422 5.53 -15.66 0.33
N PHE A 423 6.31 -16.01 1.35
CA PHE A 423 7.21 -17.18 1.33
C PHE A 423 6.43 -18.51 1.25
N VAL A 424 5.31 -18.62 1.97
CA VAL A 424 4.42 -19.80 1.92
C VAL A 424 3.76 -19.94 0.55
N LEU A 425 3.28 -18.84 -0.04
CA LEU A 425 2.74 -18.83 -1.39
C LEU A 425 3.82 -19.13 -2.46
N LYS A 426 5.08 -18.70 -2.26
CA LYS A 426 6.22 -19.11 -3.09
C LYS A 426 6.39 -20.63 -3.09
N GLN A 427 6.47 -21.27 -1.91
CA GLN A 427 6.56 -22.73 -1.80
C GLN A 427 5.39 -23.41 -2.53
N LEU A 428 4.17 -22.97 -2.26
CA LEU A 428 2.96 -23.52 -2.88
C LEU A 428 2.95 -23.41 -4.41
N LEU A 429 3.48 -22.32 -4.98
CA LEU A 429 3.56 -22.10 -6.42
C LEU A 429 4.71 -22.86 -7.10
N GLU A 430 5.77 -23.17 -6.36
CA GLU A 430 6.93 -23.94 -6.83
C GLU A 430 6.75 -25.46 -6.73
N GLU A 431 5.92 -25.94 -5.80
CA GLU A 431 5.62 -27.36 -5.62
C GLU A 431 5.18 -28.04 -6.95
N PRO A 432 5.65 -29.28 -7.23
CA PRO A 432 5.22 -30.03 -8.41
C PRO A 432 3.72 -30.35 -8.34
N GLU A 433 3.08 -30.45 -9.51
CA GLU A 433 1.66 -30.82 -9.61
C GLU A 433 1.50 -32.30 -10.01
N PRO A 434 0.56 -33.03 -9.40
CA PRO A 434 -0.01 -34.26 -9.96
C PRO A 434 -0.61 -34.08 -11.36
N ASP A 435 -0.75 -35.19 -12.09
CA ASP A 435 -1.36 -35.22 -13.43
C ASP A 435 -2.87 -34.91 -13.43
N ASP A 436 -3.54 -34.96 -12.27
CA ASP A 436 -4.99 -34.74 -12.09
C ASP A 436 -5.35 -33.36 -11.48
N SER A 437 -4.39 -32.43 -11.41
CA SER A 437 -4.59 -31.11 -10.82
C SER A 437 -5.48 -30.15 -11.63
N ASN A 438 -6.21 -29.29 -10.92
CA ASN A 438 -7.14 -28.32 -11.49
C ASN A 438 -6.48 -27.33 -12.46
N GLU A 439 -7.14 -27.05 -13.59
CA GLU A 439 -6.64 -26.19 -14.67
C GLU A 439 -6.31 -24.78 -14.17
N ALA A 440 -7.13 -24.22 -13.28
CA ALA A 440 -6.90 -22.92 -12.65
C ALA A 440 -5.63 -22.88 -11.77
N ILE A 441 -5.32 -23.99 -11.08
CA ILE A 441 -4.10 -24.14 -10.27
C ILE A 441 -2.87 -24.22 -11.20
N VAL A 442 -2.97 -25.02 -12.27
CA VAL A 442 -1.92 -25.13 -13.30
C VAL A 442 -1.68 -23.78 -14.00
N LYS A 443 -2.74 -23.01 -14.31
CA LYS A 443 -2.65 -21.65 -14.84
C LYS A 443 -1.95 -20.69 -13.87
N ALA A 444 -2.31 -20.69 -12.59
CA ALA A 444 -1.65 -19.85 -11.58
C ALA A 444 -0.14 -20.18 -11.43
N LYS A 445 0.22 -21.48 -11.43
CA LYS A 445 1.63 -21.91 -11.40
C LYS A 445 2.38 -21.58 -12.69
N ASN A 446 1.76 -21.70 -13.86
CA ASN A 446 2.40 -21.30 -15.12
C ASN A 446 2.56 -19.77 -15.23
N LEU A 447 1.66 -18.98 -14.65
CA LEU A 447 1.84 -17.53 -14.51
C LEU A 447 3.07 -17.23 -13.63
N PHE A 448 3.20 -17.88 -12.46
CA PHE A 448 4.37 -17.74 -11.59
C PHE A 448 5.67 -18.15 -12.29
N ARG A 449 5.71 -19.32 -12.93
CA ARG A 449 6.85 -19.82 -13.72
C ARG A 449 7.25 -18.84 -14.82
N SER A 450 6.28 -18.24 -15.52
CA SER A 450 6.56 -17.23 -16.55
C SER A 450 7.18 -15.95 -15.97
N CYS A 451 6.73 -15.51 -14.79
CA CYS A 451 7.27 -14.35 -14.10
C CYS A 451 8.69 -14.58 -13.55
N MET A 452 9.01 -15.82 -13.17
CA MET A 452 10.31 -16.22 -12.62
C MET A 452 11.36 -16.57 -13.68
N ASN A 453 11.01 -16.62 -14.98
CA ASN A 453 11.95 -17.04 -16.02
C ASN A 453 12.80 -15.88 -16.54
N TYR A 454 13.87 -15.57 -15.80
CA TYR A 454 14.86 -14.52 -16.12
C TYR A 454 15.37 -14.61 -17.57
N GLU A 455 15.86 -15.79 -18.01
CA GLU A 455 16.43 -15.98 -19.36
C GLU A 455 15.44 -15.58 -20.46
N ILE A 456 14.17 -15.96 -20.33
CA ILE A 456 13.13 -15.61 -21.31
C ILE A 456 12.78 -14.12 -21.25
N LEU A 457 12.79 -13.52 -20.07
CA LEU A 457 12.46 -12.10 -19.88
C LEU A 457 13.57 -11.19 -20.42
N GLU A 458 14.84 -11.50 -20.13
CA GLU A 458 16.01 -10.82 -20.71
C GLU A 458 16.07 -11.01 -22.23
N ARG A 459 15.88 -12.25 -22.73
CA ARG A 459 15.91 -12.55 -24.17
C ARG A 459 14.77 -11.87 -24.95
N ARG A 460 13.62 -11.60 -24.32
CA ARG A 460 12.50 -10.84 -24.90
C ARG A 460 12.67 -9.33 -24.74
N SER A 461 13.27 -8.88 -23.63
CA SER A 461 13.54 -7.47 -23.32
C SER A 461 12.23 -6.64 -23.39
N GLU A 462 12.33 -5.37 -23.72
CA GLU A 462 11.20 -4.46 -23.93
C GLU A 462 10.24 -4.79 -25.09
N ARG A 463 10.60 -5.71 -26.01
CA ARG A 463 9.88 -5.92 -27.27
C ARG A 463 8.37 -6.19 -27.12
N PRO A 464 7.88 -6.99 -26.14
CA PRO A 464 6.45 -7.21 -25.96
C PRO A 464 5.66 -5.93 -25.62
N LEU A 465 6.29 -4.98 -24.92
CA LEU A 465 5.70 -3.66 -24.65
C LEU A 465 5.73 -2.77 -25.89
N LEU A 466 6.80 -2.79 -26.68
CA LEU A 466 6.87 -2.04 -27.94
C LEU A 466 5.82 -2.54 -28.96
N GLU A 467 5.69 -3.86 -29.12
CA GLU A 467 4.65 -4.49 -29.96
C GLU A 467 3.22 -4.10 -29.53
N LEU A 468 2.96 -4.04 -28.21
CA LEU A 468 1.68 -3.58 -27.68
C LEU A 468 1.46 -2.09 -27.93
N LEU A 469 2.45 -1.23 -27.64
CA LEU A 469 2.37 0.22 -27.89
C LEU A 469 2.09 0.52 -29.36
N ASP A 470 2.67 -0.25 -30.28
CA ASP A 470 2.42 -0.14 -31.72
C ASP A 470 0.96 -0.46 -32.08
N SER A 471 0.39 -1.53 -31.50
CA SER A 471 -1.04 -1.87 -31.67
C SER A 471 -1.99 -0.81 -31.10
N LEU A 472 -1.51 0.00 -30.16
CA LEU A 472 -2.22 1.13 -29.54
C LEU A 472 -2.01 2.46 -30.31
N GLY A 473 -1.29 2.46 -31.43
CA GLY A 473 -1.04 3.64 -32.28
C GLY A 473 0.37 4.23 -32.18
N GLY A 474 1.24 3.64 -31.36
CA GLY A 474 2.59 4.10 -31.07
C GLY A 474 2.64 5.22 -30.01
N TRP A 475 3.68 5.21 -29.18
CA TRP A 475 3.91 6.24 -28.16
C TRP A 475 4.76 7.39 -28.73
N PRO A 476 4.25 8.64 -28.82
CA PRO A 476 5.00 9.71 -29.46
C PRO A 476 6.39 9.97 -28.85
N ILE A 477 6.60 9.77 -27.55
CA ILE A 477 7.93 9.96 -26.94
C ILE A 477 9.01 9.07 -27.56
N LEU A 478 8.63 7.91 -28.11
CA LEU A 478 9.49 6.99 -28.85
C LEU A 478 9.54 7.29 -30.37
N ARG A 479 8.57 8.03 -30.93
CA ARG A 479 8.41 8.24 -32.38
C ARG A 479 8.30 9.72 -32.79
N ARG A 480 9.25 10.14 -33.64
CA ARG A 480 9.25 11.49 -34.25
C ARG A 480 8.22 11.61 -35.37
N ASP A 481 8.01 10.52 -36.10
CA ASP A 481 7.07 10.30 -37.21
C ASP A 481 5.64 9.98 -36.76
N TRP A 482 5.33 10.10 -35.47
CA TRP A 482 4.00 9.83 -34.92
C TRP A 482 2.95 10.78 -35.54
N ASN A 483 2.03 10.22 -36.31
CA ASN A 483 1.00 10.97 -37.02
C ASN A 483 -0.21 11.28 -36.10
N VAL A 484 -0.44 12.57 -35.88
CA VAL A 484 -1.55 13.14 -35.09
C VAL A 484 -2.93 12.87 -35.68
N ASP A 485 -3.09 12.79 -37.01
CA ASP A 485 -4.37 12.59 -37.68
C ASP A 485 -4.98 11.21 -37.41
N ARG A 486 -4.18 10.28 -36.87
CA ARG A 486 -4.59 8.94 -36.46
C ARG A 486 -4.85 8.83 -34.96
N PHE A 487 -4.70 9.91 -34.19
CA PHE A 487 -4.87 9.89 -32.75
C PHE A 487 -6.33 10.08 -32.35
N ASP A 488 -6.85 9.09 -31.62
CA ASP A 488 -8.18 9.09 -31.07
C ASP A 488 -8.08 8.75 -29.58
N TRP A 489 -8.15 9.79 -28.74
CA TRP A 489 -7.94 9.65 -27.30
C TRP A 489 -9.02 8.81 -26.63
N ILE A 490 -10.26 8.83 -27.14
CA ILE A 490 -11.40 8.06 -26.61
C ILE A 490 -11.20 6.57 -26.95
N LEU A 491 -10.85 6.25 -28.20
CA LEU A 491 -10.53 4.89 -28.62
C LEU A 491 -9.32 4.33 -27.89
N LEU A 492 -8.28 5.15 -27.66
CA LEU A 492 -7.13 4.73 -26.87
C LEU A 492 -7.52 4.47 -25.42
N MET A 493 -8.19 5.41 -24.75
CA MET A 493 -8.63 5.28 -23.36
C MET A 493 -9.53 4.04 -23.17
N ALA A 494 -10.47 3.78 -24.08
CA ALA A 494 -11.29 2.57 -24.05
C ALA A 494 -10.47 1.28 -24.22
N ARG A 495 -9.47 1.28 -25.12
CA ARG A 495 -8.54 0.15 -25.29
C ARG A 495 -7.66 -0.08 -24.06
N LEU A 496 -7.30 0.97 -23.31
CA LEU A 496 -6.52 0.86 -22.08
C LEU A 496 -7.38 0.38 -20.91
N ARG A 497 -8.65 0.82 -20.82
CA ARG A 497 -9.64 0.31 -19.86
C ARG A 497 -9.83 -1.21 -19.98
N LEU A 498 -9.85 -1.76 -21.19
CA LEU A 498 -9.90 -3.21 -21.46
C LEU A 498 -8.71 -4.00 -20.86
N TYR A 499 -7.57 -3.35 -20.55
CA TYR A 499 -6.43 -3.95 -19.85
C TYR A 499 -6.43 -3.59 -18.35
N ASN A 500 -7.61 -3.32 -17.78
CA ASN A 500 -7.85 -2.82 -16.43
C ASN A 500 -6.95 -1.61 -16.08
N ASN A 501 -7.03 -0.56 -16.91
CA ASN A 501 -6.27 0.67 -16.70
C ASN A 501 -7.06 1.93 -17.05
N ASP A 502 -7.65 2.51 -16.01
CA ASP A 502 -8.34 3.79 -16.00
C ASP A 502 -7.36 4.97 -16.07
N ILE A 503 -7.58 5.89 -17.02
CA ILE A 503 -6.72 7.06 -17.23
C ILE A 503 -7.58 8.22 -17.72
N LEU A 504 -7.52 9.38 -17.05
CA LEU A 504 -8.44 10.53 -17.20
C LEU A 504 -9.89 10.26 -16.77
N ILE A 505 -10.46 9.12 -17.14
CA ILE A 505 -11.78 8.66 -16.68
C ILE A 505 -11.62 7.30 -16.01
N ALA A 506 -12.14 7.17 -14.79
CA ALA A 506 -12.35 5.89 -14.14
C ALA A 506 -13.76 5.38 -14.47
N GLU A 507 -13.87 4.14 -14.92
CA GLU A 507 -15.14 3.49 -15.23
C GLU A 507 -15.21 2.11 -14.58
N TRP A 508 -16.34 1.75 -13.96
CA TRP A 508 -16.59 0.38 -13.52
C TRP A 508 -18.07 0.03 -13.45
N VAL A 509 -18.38 -1.27 -13.55
CA VAL A 509 -19.70 -1.82 -13.23
C VAL A 509 -19.73 -2.26 -11.77
N GLY A 510 -20.56 -1.58 -10.96
CA GLY A 510 -20.70 -1.81 -9.52
C GLY A 510 -22.14 -1.65 -9.02
N PRO A 511 -22.47 -2.09 -7.80
CA PRO A 511 -23.80 -1.89 -7.23
C PRO A 511 -24.14 -0.40 -7.14
N ASP A 512 -25.35 -0.01 -7.51
CA ASP A 512 -25.79 1.37 -7.32
C ASP A 512 -25.80 1.70 -5.82
N ILE A 513 -25.22 2.84 -5.42
CA ILE A 513 -25.14 3.21 -4.00
C ILE A 513 -26.51 3.60 -3.43
N LYS A 514 -27.52 3.91 -4.25
CA LYS A 514 -28.91 4.13 -3.80
C LYS A 514 -29.84 2.95 -4.06
N ASN A 515 -29.40 1.94 -4.82
CA ASN A 515 -30.10 0.67 -5.00
C ASN A 515 -29.11 -0.49 -5.05
N SER A 516 -28.80 -1.04 -3.89
CA SER A 516 -27.79 -2.08 -3.69
C SER A 516 -28.12 -3.44 -4.33
N GLU A 517 -29.29 -3.61 -4.94
CA GLU A 517 -29.70 -4.82 -5.66
C GLU A 517 -29.42 -4.76 -7.18
N GLU A 518 -29.13 -3.59 -7.76
CA GLU A 518 -28.84 -3.43 -9.20
C GLU A 518 -27.37 -3.04 -9.49
N TYR A 519 -26.79 -3.61 -10.55
CA TYR A 519 -25.51 -3.17 -11.10
C TYR A 519 -25.72 -1.99 -12.07
N VAL A 520 -24.86 -0.98 -11.98
CA VAL A 520 -24.88 0.22 -12.83
C VAL A 520 -23.45 0.58 -13.25
N VAL A 521 -23.30 1.24 -14.40
CA VAL A 521 -22.03 1.83 -14.86
C VAL A 521 -21.73 3.07 -14.04
N GLN A 522 -20.50 3.21 -13.56
CA GLN A 522 -20.09 4.28 -12.64
C GLN A 522 -18.85 5.01 -13.19
N PHE A 523 -18.85 6.34 -13.11
CA PHE A 523 -17.78 7.21 -13.63
C PHE A 523 -17.22 8.15 -12.56
N ASP A 524 -15.89 8.23 -12.48
CA ASP A 524 -15.18 9.10 -11.53
C ASP A 524 -13.84 9.62 -12.07
N GLN A 525 -13.24 10.58 -11.36
CA GLN A 525 -11.88 11.06 -11.62
C GLN A 525 -10.84 9.95 -11.37
N THR A 526 -9.76 9.90 -12.15
CA THR A 526 -8.68 8.91 -11.94
C THR A 526 -7.67 9.35 -10.88
N SER A 527 -6.92 8.39 -10.33
CA SER A 527 -5.68 8.68 -9.61
C SER A 527 -4.65 9.37 -10.50
N LEU A 528 -3.69 10.07 -9.90
CA LEU A 528 -2.55 10.72 -10.57
C LEU A 528 -1.31 9.80 -10.52
N GLY A 529 -0.23 10.18 -11.21
CA GLY A 529 1.04 9.43 -11.17
C GLY A 529 1.85 9.55 -9.87
N LEU A 530 1.56 10.56 -9.05
CA LEU A 530 2.04 10.75 -7.67
C LEU A 530 0.85 10.71 -6.67
N PRO A 531 1.09 10.50 -5.36
CA PRO A 531 0.06 10.02 -4.43
C PRO A 531 -1.18 10.92 -4.25
N THR A 532 -1.02 12.24 -4.21
CA THR A 532 -2.13 13.21 -4.12
C THR A 532 -1.86 14.42 -5.01
N LYS A 533 -2.86 15.29 -5.21
CA LYS A 533 -2.69 16.53 -5.98
C LYS A 533 -1.61 17.45 -5.37
N ASP A 534 -1.43 17.42 -4.06
CA ASP A 534 -0.41 18.16 -3.33
C ASP A 534 1.03 17.86 -3.78
N TYR A 535 1.32 16.63 -4.22
CA TYR A 535 2.63 16.27 -4.76
C TYR A 535 2.98 17.00 -6.07
N PHE A 536 1.98 17.54 -6.76
CA PHE A 536 2.15 18.36 -7.97
C PHE A 536 2.05 19.88 -7.68
N LEU A 537 1.26 20.27 -6.66
CA LEU A 537 0.88 21.66 -6.43
C LEU A 537 1.68 22.37 -5.31
N GLN A 538 2.23 21.66 -4.33
CA GLN A 538 3.01 22.27 -3.23
C GLN A 538 4.51 22.36 -3.58
N PRO A 539 5.16 23.53 -3.52
CA PRO A 539 6.58 23.67 -3.82
C PRO A 539 7.51 22.77 -2.99
N ALA A 540 7.15 22.48 -1.73
CA ALA A 540 7.89 21.57 -0.86
C ALA A 540 7.99 20.13 -1.38
N ASN A 541 7.12 19.72 -2.30
CA ASN A 541 7.13 18.38 -2.90
C ASN A 541 7.92 18.30 -4.22
N ALA A 542 8.59 19.38 -4.65
CA ALA A 542 9.29 19.47 -5.94
C ALA A 542 10.34 18.36 -6.17
N ILE A 543 10.98 17.86 -5.10
CA ILE A 543 11.92 16.72 -5.17
C ILE A 543 11.25 15.44 -5.70
N TYR A 544 10.01 15.15 -5.27
CA TYR A 544 9.25 13.99 -5.71
C TYR A 544 8.77 14.14 -7.16
N LEU A 545 8.38 15.36 -7.54
CA LEU A 545 7.97 15.71 -8.90
C LEU A 545 9.15 15.59 -9.88
N MET A 546 10.35 16.04 -9.50
CA MET A 546 11.58 15.85 -10.27
C MET A 546 11.96 14.37 -10.38
N ALA A 547 11.86 13.60 -9.28
CA ALA A 547 12.12 12.16 -9.29
C ALA A 547 11.16 11.40 -10.22
N TYR A 548 9.88 11.76 -10.23
CA TYR A 548 8.85 11.20 -11.12
C TYR A 548 9.10 11.55 -12.59
N LYS A 549 9.49 12.81 -12.89
CA LYS A 549 9.93 13.22 -14.24
C LYS A 549 11.16 12.42 -14.71
N ASN A 550 12.15 12.25 -13.84
CA ASN A 550 13.36 11.49 -14.14
C ASN A 550 13.06 10.00 -14.35
N TYR A 551 12.10 9.44 -13.62
CA TYR A 551 11.62 8.06 -13.83
C TYR A 551 10.99 7.89 -15.22
N LEU A 552 10.10 8.80 -15.65
CA LEU A 552 9.56 8.85 -17.01
C LEU A 552 10.67 8.92 -18.07
N ILE A 553 11.65 9.82 -17.91
CA ILE A 553 12.77 9.97 -18.86
C ILE A 553 13.61 8.67 -18.93
N THR A 554 13.87 8.03 -17.78
CA THR A 554 14.64 6.78 -17.71
C THR A 554 13.91 5.64 -18.42
N ILE A 555 12.61 5.48 -18.15
CA ILE A 555 11.77 4.45 -18.78
C ILE A 555 11.63 4.67 -20.29
N ALA A 556 11.40 5.91 -20.74
CA ALA A 556 11.37 6.24 -22.16
C ALA A 556 12.72 5.95 -22.85
N SER A 557 13.84 6.19 -22.16
CA SER A 557 15.19 5.93 -22.68
C SER A 557 15.50 4.43 -22.78
N LEU A 558 15.09 3.62 -21.78
CA LEU A 558 15.14 2.16 -21.84
C LEU A 558 14.28 1.57 -22.98
N LEU A 559 13.28 2.32 -23.44
CA LEU A 559 12.39 1.99 -24.56
C LEU A 559 12.83 2.63 -25.90
N GLY A 560 14.04 3.21 -25.96
CA GLY A 560 14.67 3.69 -27.19
C GLY A 560 14.51 5.17 -27.49
N ALA A 561 13.90 5.98 -26.62
CA ALA A 561 13.87 7.43 -26.81
C ALA A 561 15.26 8.06 -26.59
N SER A 562 15.66 8.96 -27.49
CA SER A 562 16.85 9.80 -27.24
C SER A 562 16.59 10.73 -26.06
N VAL A 563 17.44 10.71 -25.02
CA VAL A 563 17.27 11.46 -23.75
C VAL A 563 16.77 12.90 -23.95
N LYS A 564 17.42 13.68 -24.81
CA LYS A 564 17.01 15.07 -25.12
C LYS A 564 15.54 15.20 -25.57
N SER A 565 15.04 14.26 -26.37
CA SER A 565 13.65 14.22 -26.83
C SER A 565 12.70 13.68 -25.76
N ALA A 566 13.18 12.80 -24.87
CA ALA A 566 12.42 12.34 -23.72
C ALA A 566 12.23 13.47 -22.70
N SER A 567 13.28 14.21 -22.33
CA SER A 567 13.22 15.30 -21.34
C SER A 567 12.25 16.43 -21.73
N ILE A 568 12.22 16.83 -23.00
CA ILE A 568 11.29 17.87 -23.49
C ILE A 568 9.83 17.41 -23.36
N GLN A 569 9.51 16.22 -23.89
CA GLN A 569 8.16 15.68 -23.84
C GLN A 569 7.73 15.24 -22.42
N ALA A 570 8.69 14.91 -21.56
CA ALA A 570 8.46 14.65 -20.14
C ALA A 570 8.09 15.94 -19.39
N GLU A 571 8.73 17.08 -19.70
CA GLU A 571 8.32 18.37 -19.15
C GLU A 571 6.89 18.73 -19.60
N GLU A 572 6.58 18.63 -20.90
CA GLU A 572 5.21 18.86 -21.42
C GLU A 572 4.15 18.00 -20.71
N LEU A 573 4.45 16.71 -20.51
CA LEU A 573 3.58 15.75 -19.83
C LEU A 573 3.40 16.09 -18.35
N ILE A 574 4.49 16.41 -17.64
CA ILE A 574 4.42 16.78 -16.22
C ILE A 574 3.64 18.08 -16.04
N GLN A 575 3.85 19.07 -16.90
CA GLN A 575 3.06 20.32 -16.90
C GLN A 575 1.57 20.05 -17.19
N PHE A 576 1.24 19.08 -18.04
CA PHE A 576 -0.15 18.62 -18.21
C PHE A 576 -0.69 17.93 -16.94
N GLU A 577 0.08 17.05 -16.29
CA GLU A 577 -0.38 16.37 -15.07
C GLU A 577 -0.51 17.32 -13.87
N ILE A 578 0.28 18.40 -13.79
CA ILE A 578 0.08 19.48 -12.81
C ILE A 578 -1.27 20.18 -13.04
N ARG A 579 -1.62 20.51 -14.28
CA ARG A 579 -2.94 21.10 -14.61
C ARG A 579 -4.08 20.12 -14.34
N LEU A 580 -3.88 18.82 -14.60
CA LEU A 580 -4.82 17.75 -14.28
C LEU A 580 -5.02 17.62 -12.76
N ALA A 581 -3.93 17.69 -11.98
CA ALA A 581 -3.95 17.68 -10.53
C ALA A 581 -4.71 18.89 -9.95
N ASN A 582 -4.60 20.07 -10.57
CA ASN A 582 -5.33 21.27 -10.15
C ASN A 582 -6.85 21.13 -10.29
N ILE A 583 -7.34 20.53 -11.38
CA ILE A 583 -8.79 20.27 -11.57
C ILE A 583 -9.28 19.03 -10.81
N THR A 584 -8.37 18.21 -10.29
CA THR A 584 -8.70 17.01 -9.50
C THR A 584 -9.21 17.43 -8.12
N ILE A 585 -10.42 16.96 -7.76
CA ILE A 585 -11.04 17.27 -6.47
C ILE A 585 -10.33 16.44 -5.39
N SER A 586 -9.87 17.04 -4.28
CA SER A 586 -9.10 16.32 -3.25
C SER A 586 -9.97 15.35 -2.44
N SER A 587 -9.35 14.40 -1.71
CA SER A 587 -10.06 13.54 -0.75
C SER A 587 -10.89 14.36 0.24
N ASN A 588 -10.35 15.49 0.71
CA ASN A 588 -10.98 16.34 1.71
C ASN A 588 -12.17 17.14 1.12
N GLU A 589 -12.08 17.61 -0.12
CA GLU A 589 -13.21 18.22 -0.85
C GLU A 589 -14.28 17.20 -1.28
N ARG A 590 -13.89 15.95 -1.58
CA ARG A 590 -14.79 14.86 -2.01
C ARG A 590 -15.59 14.23 -0.86
N HIS A 591 -15.77 14.96 0.23
CA HIS A 591 -16.46 14.44 1.41
C HIS A 591 -17.96 14.24 1.25
N ASN A 592 -18.69 14.64 0.19
CA ASN A 592 -20.14 14.37 0.11
C ASN A 592 -20.62 13.49 -1.06
N ILE A 593 -20.64 12.16 -0.92
CA ILE A 593 -21.16 11.27 -1.97
C ILE A 593 -22.63 11.55 -2.32
N SER A 594 -23.43 12.10 -1.41
CA SER A 594 -24.81 12.49 -1.70
C SER A 594 -24.88 13.61 -2.76
N ASP A 595 -23.91 14.53 -2.73
CA ASP A 595 -23.77 15.62 -3.69
C ASP A 595 -22.93 15.21 -4.91
N LEU A 596 -21.93 14.35 -4.75
CA LEU A 596 -21.14 13.83 -5.87
C LEU A 596 -21.98 12.91 -6.76
N TYR A 597 -22.81 12.04 -6.18
CA TYR A 597 -23.66 11.09 -6.89
C TYR A 597 -24.67 11.81 -7.80
N LYS A 598 -24.54 11.56 -9.10
CA LYS A 598 -25.50 11.96 -10.14
C LYS A 598 -25.83 10.73 -10.99
N ARG A 599 -26.95 10.06 -10.66
CA ARG A 599 -27.57 9.06 -11.54
C ARG A 599 -28.32 9.78 -12.65
N MET A 600 -28.09 9.38 -13.90
CA MET A 600 -28.72 9.92 -15.09
C MET A 600 -28.72 8.87 -16.21
N THR A 601 -29.39 9.15 -17.32
CA THR A 601 -29.23 8.36 -18.55
C THR A 601 -27.96 8.75 -19.30
N LEU A 602 -27.44 7.84 -20.12
CA LEU A 602 -26.35 8.12 -21.07
C LEU A 602 -26.69 9.27 -22.03
N ARG A 603 -27.97 9.49 -22.35
CA ARG A 603 -28.46 10.63 -23.12
C ARG A 603 -28.20 11.97 -22.41
N GLU A 604 -28.54 12.06 -21.14
CA GLU A 604 -28.35 13.27 -20.32
C GLU A 604 -26.86 13.54 -20.08
N LEU A 605 -26.04 12.50 -19.85
CA LEU A 605 -24.59 12.64 -19.73
C LEU A 605 -23.96 13.20 -21.02
N ARG A 606 -24.42 12.74 -22.20
CA ARG A 606 -24.01 13.27 -23.51
C ARG A 606 -24.49 14.70 -23.76
N GLN A 607 -25.59 15.14 -23.15
CA GLN A 607 -26.06 16.53 -23.22
C GLN A 607 -25.27 17.44 -22.27
N MET A 608 -24.92 16.95 -21.07
CA MET A 608 -24.17 17.67 -20.06
C MET A 608 -22.69 17.84 -20.41
N ILE A 609 -22.08 16.83 -21.04
CA ILE A 609 -20.65 16.80 -21.40
C ILE A 609 -20.49 16.24 -22.83
N PRO A 610 -20.86 17.03 -23.88
CA PRO A 610 -20.95 16.56 -25.26
C PRO A 610 -19.59 16.35 -25.96
N LEU A 611 -18.50 16.87 -25.41
CA LEU A 611 -17.14 16.72 -25.95
C LEU A 611 -16.53 15.32 -25.73
N ILE A 612 -17.25 14.44 -25.03
CA ILE A 612 -16.88 13.04 -24.83
C ILE A 612 -17.96 12.17 -25.49
N ASP A 613 -17.56 11.30 -26.42
CA ASP A 613 -18.46 10.30 -27.00
C ASP A 613 -18.63 9.11 -26.03
N TRP A 614 -19.35 9.35 -24.95
CA TRP A 614 -19.65 8.37 -23.90
C TRP A 614 -20.30 7.09 -24.46
N HIS A 615 -21.13 7.21 -25.49
CA HIS A 615 -21.80 6.08 -26.13
C HIS A 615 -20.80 5.19 -26.89
N ARG A 616 -19.88 5.78 -27.65
CA ARG A 616 -18.80 5.04 -28.30
C ARG A 616 -17.81 4.44 -27.31
N TYR A 617 -17.46 5.18 -26.26
CA TYR A 617 -16.60 4.67 -25.18
C TYR A 617 -17.20 3.41 -24.54
N LEU A 618 -18.44 3.48 -24.05
CA LEU A 618 -19.12 2.35 -23.44
C LEU A 618 -19.38 1.20 -24.41
N SER A 619 -19.68 1.48 -25.68
CA SER A 619 -19.83 0.43 -26.71
C SER A 619 -18.53 -0.36 -26.96
N ILE A 620 -17.36 0.24 -26.70
CA ILE A 620 -16.07 -0.44 -26.80
C ILE A 620 -15.77 -1.22 -25.51
N VAL A 621 -15.99 -0.62 -24.33
CA VAL A 621 -15.63 -1.22 -23.03
C VAL A 621 -16.56 -2.38 -22.65
N LEU A 622 -17.89 -2.19 -22.77
CA LEU A 622 -18.89 -3.23 -22.52
C LEU A 622 -18.97 -4.28 -23.64
N ALA A 623 -18.25 -4.09 -24.75
CA ALA A 623 -18.24 -4.94 -25.94
C ALA A 623 -19.64 -5.25 -26.56
N ARG A 624 -20.66 -4.44 -26.24
CA ARG A 624 -22.04 -4.57 -26.72
C ARG A 624 -22.58 -3.24 -27.28
N ARG A 625 -23.78 -3.29 -27.88
CA ARG A 625 -24.56 -2.06 -28.10
C ARG A 625 -25.07 -1.52 -26.77
N VAL A 626 -25.09 -0.20 -26.63
CA VAL A 626 -25.50 0.53 -25.43
C VAL A 626 -26.62 1.48 -25.83
N ASP A 627 -27.77 1.46 -25.16
CA ASP A 627 -28.83 2.42 -25.48
C ASP A 627 -28.52 3.78 -24.84
N LEU A 628 -29.08 4.86 -25.39
CA LEU A 628 -29.00 6.17 -24.76
C LEU A 628 -29.87 6.27 -23.49
N SER A 629 -30.78 5.31 -23.25
CA SER A 629 -31.48 5.14 -21.97
C SER A 629 -30.68 4.37 -20.90
N GLU A 630 -29.47 3.90 -21.21
CA GLU A 630 -28.63 3.17 -20.24
C GLU A 630 -28.38 4.03 -18.98
N PRO A 631 -28.67 3.53 -17.77
CA PRO A 631 -28.43 4.28 -16.54
C PRO A 631 -26.92 4.32 -16.21
N VAL A 632 -26.44 5.51 -15.86
CA VAL A 632 -25.05 5.77 -15.46
C VAL A 632 -25.03 6.58 -14.18
N VAL A 633 -24.04 6.34 -13.32
CA VAL A 633 -23.75 7.15 -12.13
C VAL A 633 -22.46 7.91 -12.36
N VAL A 634 -22.47 9.22 -12.12
CA VAL A 634 -21.30 10.09 -12.26
C VAL A 634 -20.99 10.70 -10.90
N PHE A 635 -19.74 10.61 -10.46
CA PHE A 635 -19.25 11.18 -9.19
C PHE A 635 -18.42 12.47 -9.35
N ALA A 636 -18.01 12.81 -10.57
CA ALA A 636 -17.04 13.88 -10.82
C ALA A 636 -17.44 14.79 -12.01
N THR A 637 -18.71 15.19 -12.09
CA THR A 637 -19.26 15.98 -13.21
C THR A 637 -18.43 17.25 -13.52
N LYS A 638 -18.09 18.04 -12.49
CA LYS A 638 -17.25 19.25 -12.65
C LYS A 638 -15.86 18.90 -13.20
N TYR A 639 -15.19 17.89 -12.63
CA TYR A 639 -13.89 17.44 -13.11
C TYR A 639 -13.93 17.05 -14.59
N PHE A 640 -15.00 16.37 -15.05
CA PHE A 640 -15.14 16.04 -16.48
C PHE A 640 -15.41 17.27 -17.36
N GLN A 641 -16.11 18.29 -16.86
CA GLN A 641 -16.29 19.58 -17.55
C GLN A 641 -14.97 20.38 -17.65
N ASP A 642 -14.16 20.37 -16.60
CA ASP A 642 -12.84 21.02 -16.57
C ASP A 642 -11.81 20.21 -17.39
N LEU A 643 -11.91 18.88 -17.42
CA LEU A 643 -11.06 17.97 -18.19
C LEU A 643 -11.20 18.20 -19.69
N VAL A 644 -12.41 18.33 -20.23
CA VAL A 644 -12.60 18.56 -21.68
C VAL A 644 -12.02 19.91 -22.12
N GLN A 645 -12.06 20.93 -21.25
CA GLN A 645 -11.39 22.21 -21.48
C GLN A 645 -9.87 22.09 -21.39
N LEU A 646 -9.34 21.33 -20.42
CA LEU A 646 -7.90 21.07 -20.31
C LEU A 646 -7.36 20.30 -21.53
N LEU A 647 -8.14 19.34 -22.05
CA LEU A 647 -7.81 18.58 -23.26
C LEU A 647 -7.87 19.46 -24.52
N SER A 648 -8.87 20.34 -24.68
CA SER A 648 -8.97 21.21 -25.87
C SER A 648 -7.83 22.22 -25.99
N HIS A 649 -7.19 22.57 -24.87
CA HIS A 649 -6.03 23.48 -24.83
C HIS A 649 -4.67 22.74 -24.72
N THR A 650 -4.64 21.41 -24.79
CA THR A 650 -3.41 20.62 -24.71
C THR A 650 -3.11 19.96 -26.06
N SER A 651 -1.82 19.88 -26.43
CA SER A 651 -1.45 19.24 -27.71
C SER A 651 -1.87 17.77 -27.72
N PRO A 652 -2.43 17.24 -28.83
CA PRO A 652 -2.80 15.83 -28.94
C PRO A 652 -1.62 14.88 -28.67
N ARG A 653 -0.39 15.31 -29.01
CA ARG A 653 0.85 14.58 -28.73
C ARG A 653 1.13 14.46 -27.23
N THR A 654 0.89 15.52 -26.46
CA THR A 654 1.03 15.52 -25.00
C THR A 654 -0.03 14.63 -24.34
N VAL A 655 -1.27 14.65 -24.81
CA VAL A 655 -2.35 13.75 -24.34
C VAL A 655 -2.03 12.27 -24.65
N ALA A 656 -1.57 11.98 -25.87
CA ALA A 656 -1.13 10.64 -26.26
C ALA A 656 0.06 10.15 -25.41
N ASN A 657 1.04 11.03 -25.16
CA ASN A 657 2.17 10.74 -24.28
C ASN A 657 1.71 10.46 -22.84
N TYR A 658 0.73 11.21 -22.32
CA TYR A 658 0.17 11.01 -20.98
C TYR A 658 -0.54 9.66 -20.81
N LEU A 659 -1.49 9.36 -21.70
CA LEU A 659 -2.27 8.11 -21.67
C LEU A 659 -1.35 6.89 -21.73
N LEU A 660 -0.38 6.90 -22.64
CA LEU A 660 0.56 5.78 -22.78
C LEU A 660 1.61 5.73 -21.68
N TRP A 661 2.05 6.86 -21.11
CA TRP A 661 2.93 6.85 -19.93
C TRP A 661 2.26 6.21 -18.72
N ARG A 662 1.03 6.64 -18.38
CA ARG A 662 0.29 6.10 -17.24
C ARG A 662 0.07 4.60 -17.40
N PHE A 663 -0.19 4.10 -18.61
CA PHE A 663 -0.22 2.66 -18.89
C PHE A 663 1.15 1.97 -18.75
N VAL A 664 2.21 2.53 -19.36
CA VAL A 664 3.59 2.01 -19.32
C VAL A 664 4.07 1.86 -17.87
N ARG A 665 3.84 2.84 -16.99
CA ARG A 665 4.13 2.79 -15.54
C ARG A 665 3.60 1.51 -14.87
N HIS A 666 2.41 1.05 -15.26
CA HIS A 666 1.80 -0.16 -14.70
C HIS A 666 2.26 -1.46 -15.38
N ARG A 667 2.88 -1.39 -16.57
CA ARG A 667 3.33 -2.56 -17.37
C ARG A 667 4.84 -2.84 -17.32
N VAL A 668 5.67 -1.88 -16.93
CA VAL A 668 7.13 -2.09 -16.78
C VAL A 668 7.50 -3.09 -15.66
N ASN A 669 6.57 -3.35 -14.73
CA ASN A 669 6.70 -4.43 -13.73
C ASN A 669 6.58 -5.85 -14.34
N ASN A 670 6.29 -5.95 -15.65
CA ASN A 670 6.11 -7.21 -16.38
C ASN A 670 7.24 -7.50 -17.40
N LEU A 671 8.37 -6.78 -17.30
CA LEU A 671 9.55 -6.85 -18.18
C LEU A 671 10.80 -7.36 -17.41
N ASP A 672 11.99 -7.18 -18.00
CA ASP A 672 13.30 -7.48 -17.37
C ASP A 672 13.69 -6.46 -16.27
N ASP A 673 14.81 -6.72 -15.59
CA ASP A 673 15.09 -6.09 -14.29
C ASP A 673 15.66 -4.65 -14.37
N ARG A 674 16.13 -4.20 -15.55
CA ARG A 674 16.48 -2.78 -15.79
C ARG A 674 15.30 -1.86 -15.46
N PHE A 675 14.08 -2.32 -15.74
CA PHE A 675 12.85 -1.59 -15.44
C PHE A 675 12.53 -1.56 -13.95
N GLN A 676 12.93 -2.59 -13.19
CA GLN A 676 12.81 -2.63 -11.74
C GLN A 676 13.82 -1.68 -11.06
N GLU A 677 15.05 -1.60 -11.57
CA GLU A 677 16.09 -0.66 -11.10
C GLU A 677 15.71 0.81 -11.31
N ALA A 678 15.17 1.14 -12.49
CA ALA A 678 14.63 2.47 -12.78
C ALA A 678 13.50 2.85 -11.80
N LYS A 679 12.60 1.90 -11.50
CA LYS A 679 11.53 2.08 -10.50
C LYS A 679 12.10 2.23 -9.09
N GLN A 680 13.12 1.46 -8.74
CA GLN A 680 13.73 1.48 -7.41
C GLN A 680 14.37 2.83 -7.08
N THR A 681 15.03 3.48 -8.06
CA THR A 681 15.60 4.82 -7.87
C THR A 681 14.54 5.85 -7.49
N PHE A 682 13.34 5.76 -8.07
CA PHE A 682 12.19 6.59 -7.73
C PHE A 682 11.59 6.25 -6.35
N TYR A 683 11.47 4.95 -6.02
CA TYR A 683 10.91 4.49 -4.74
C TYR A 683 11.83 4.78 -3.54
N TYR A 684 13.14 4.85 -3.74
CA TYR A 684 14.08 5.34 -2.73
C TYR A 684 13.77 6.80 -2.36
N ILE A 685 13.60 7.69 -3.34
CA ILE A 685 13.32 9.11 -3.09
C ILE A 685 11.93 9.29 -2.46
N LEU A 686 10.91 8.54 -2.91
CA LEU A 686 9.54 8.71 -2.43
C LEU A 686 9.25 8.05 -1.08
N PHE A 687 9.93 6.95 -0.74
CA PHE A 687 9.60 6.12 0.44
C PHE A 687 10.82 5.61 1.25
N GLY A 688 12.04 6.03 0.93
CA GLY A 688 13.26 5.64 1.65
C GLY A 688 13.71 4.18 1.45
N ARG A 689 12.99 3.38 0.64
CA ARG A 689 13.32 1.96 0.43
C ARG A 689 14.67 1.83 -0.27
N GLU A 690 15.65 1.21 0.38
CA GLU A 690 17.05 1.13 -0.07
C GLU A 690 17.26 0.18 -1.26
N LYS A 691 16.63 -1.00 -1.24
CA LYS A 691 16.81 -2.07 -2.25
C LYS A 691 15.50 -2.47 -2.93
N SER A 692 15.62 -3.02 -4.14
CA SER A 692 14.48 -3.69 -4.80
C SER A 692 14.11 -4.98 -4.05
N PRO A 693 12.82 -5.28 -3.84
CA PRO A 693 12.41 -6.61 -3.40
C PRO A 693 12.77 -7.65 -4.47
N PRO A 694 13.23 -8.86 -4.09
CA PRO A 694 13.61 -9.89 -5.05
C PRO A 694 12.41 -10.33 -5.89
N ARG A 695 12.67 -10.66 -7.17
CA ARG A 695 11.65 -10.94 -8.20
C ARG A 695 10.54 -11.88 -7.74
N TRP A 696 10.85 -12.90 -6.95
CA TRP A 696 9.87 -13.86 -6.46
C TRP A 696 8.77 -13.21 -5.59
N LYS A 697 9.08 -12.18 -4.78
CA LYS A 697 8.06 -11.45 -4.00
C LYS A 697 7.09 -10.75 -4.95
N ASN A 698 7.62 -10.07 -5.97
CA ASN A 698 6.83 -9.40 -7.01
C ASN A 698 5.97 -10.42 -7.77
N CYS A 699 6.52 -11.59 -8.14
CA CYS A 699 5.78 -12.66 -8.81
C CYS A 699 4.67 -13.27 -7.94
N VAL A 700 4.91 -13.54 -6.65
CA VAL A 700 3.88 -14.03 -5.73
C VAL A 700 2.73 -13.01 -5.60
N VAL A 701 3.06 -11.74 -5.38
CA VAL A 701 2.07 -10.66 -5.27
C VAL A 701 1.25 -10.52 -6.57
N GLN A 702 1.89 -10.56 -7.73
CA GLN A 702 1.21 -10.47 -9.03
C GLN A 702 0.34 -11.70 -9.33
N VAL A 703 0.79 -12.92 -9.01
CA VAL A 703 0.01 -14.14 -9.22
C VAL A 703 -1.19 -14.19 -8.26
N ASN A 704 -1.04 -13.75 -7.01
CA ASN A 704 -2.14 -13.67 -6.05
C ASN A 704 -3.12 -12.52 -6.37
N ALA A 705 -2.66 -11.40 -6.92
CA ALA A 705 -3.54 -10.33 -7.39
C ALA A 705 -4.40 -10.78 -8.60
N ASN A 706 -3.77 -11.43 -9.58
CA ASN A 706 -4.41 -11.82 -10.84
C ASN A 706 -5.24 -13.12 -10.73
N MET A 707 -4.77 -14.10 -9.94
CA MET A 707 -5.37 -15.44 -9.82
C MET A 707 -5.64 -15.87 -8.37
N GLY A 708 -5.90 -14.92 -7.47
CA GLY A 708 -6.00 -15.14 -6.03
C GLY A 708 -7.04 -16.17 -5.53
N MET A 709 -8.07 -16.50 -6.32
CA MET A 709 -8.99 -17.60 -5.96
C MET A 709 -8.36 -18.98 -6.20
N ALA A 710 -7.51 -19.11 -7.22
CA ALA A 710 -6.74 -20.33 -7.48
C ALA A 710 -5.60 -20.49 -6.45
N VAL A 711 -4.84 -19.42 -6.23
CA VAL A 711 -3.79 -19.37 -5.18
C VAL A 711 -4.39 -19.66 -3.80
N GLY A 712 -5.53 -19.02 -3.49
CA GLY A 712 -6.29 -19.23 -2.26
C GLY A 712 -6.74 -20.67 -2.07
N SER A 713 -7.14 -21.38 -3.13
CA SER A 713 -7.52 -22.81 -3.05
C SER A 713 -6.36 -23.67 -2.55
N ILE A 714 -5.17 -23.51 -3.14
CA ILE A 714 -3.96 -24.25 -2.75
C ILE A 714 -3.60 -23.93 -1.29
N PHE A 715 -3.64 -22.64 -0.94
CA PHE A 715 -3.31 -22.14 0.39
C PHE A 715 -4.23 -22.70 1.48
N VAL A 716 -5.56 -22.54 1.37
CA VAL A 716 -6.47 -22.98 2.44
C VAL A 716 -6.50 -24.51 2.59
N ARG A 717 -6.38 -25.26 1.49
CA ARG A 717 -6.30 -26.74 1.53
C ARG A 717 -5.13 -27.26 2.37
N LYS A 718 -4.04 -26.49 2.51
CA LYS A 718 -2.81 -26.90 3.18
C LYS A 718 -2.62 -26.26 4.56
N TYR A 719 -3.16 -25.06 4.79
CA TYR A 719 -2.80 -24.23 5.95
C TYR A 719 -3.97 -23.61 6.72
N PHE A 720 -5.24 -23.80 6.32
CA PHE A 720 -6.38 -23.19 7.02
C PHE A 720 -7.53 -24.18 7.24
N ASP A 721 -7.88 -24.41 8.52
CA ASP A 721 -8.81 -25.45 8.93
C ASP A 721 -10.23 -24.95 9.24
N GLU A 722 -11.18 -25.88 9.19
CA GLU A 722 -12.60 -25.60 9.41
C GLU A 722 -12.95 -25.26 10.86
N LYS A 723 -12.20 -25.75 11.86
CA LYS A 723 -12.43 -25.39 13.27
C LYS A 723 -12.09 -23.92 13.49
N SER A 724 -10.98 -23.43 12.93
CA SER A 724 -10.60 -22.01 12.98
C SER A 724 -11.64 -21.11 12.27
N LYS A 725 -12.20 -21.55 11.13
CA LYS A 725 -13.32 -20.87 10.43
C LYS A 725 -14.56 -20.75 11.34
N ASN A 726 -14.97 -21.85 11.97
CA ASN A 726 -16.17 -21.92 12.80
C ASN A 726 -16.01 -21.20 14.17
N ASP A 727 -14.82 -21.24 14.76
CA ASP A 727 -14.49 -20.55 16.01
C ASP A 727 -14.46 -19.02 15.82
N THR A 728 -13.89 -18.54 14.71
CA THR A 728 -13.94 -17.12 14.31
C THR A 728 -15.37 -16.67 14.03
N LEU A 729 -16.20 -17.52 13.40
CA LEU A 729 -17.63 -17.24 13.18
C LEU A 729 -18.39 -17.11 14.52
N TYR A 730 -18.12 -18.00 15.47
CA TYR A 730 -18.72 -17.92 16.81
C TYR A 730 -18.35 -16.61 17.53
N MET A 731 -17.05 -16.27 17.59
CA MET A 731 -16.59 -15.00 18.16
C MET A 731 -17.20 -13.78 17.46
N THR A 732 -17.40 -13.84 16.14
CA THR A 732 -18.01 -12.75 15.37
C THR A 732 -19.44 -12.47 15.83
N HIS A 733 -20.24 -13.50 16.09
CA HIS A 733 -21.58 -13.36 16.64
C HIS A 733 -21.60 -12.88 18.11
N GLU A 734 -20.59 -13.23 18.92
CA GLU A 734 -20.44 -12.67 20.27
C GLU A 734 -20.14 -11.16 20.23
N ILE A 735 -19.34 -10.70 19.27
CA ILE A 735 -18.97 -9.28 19.10
C ILE A 735 -20.14 -8.48 18.49
N GLN A 736 -20.86 -9.01 17.50
CA GLN A 736 -22.13 -8.42 17.02
C GLN A 736 -23.14 -8.24 18.16
N ARG A 737 -23.26 -9.23 19.06
CA ARG A 737 -24.12 -9.15 20.25
C ARG A 737 -23.62 -8.07 21.22
N ALA A 738 -22.32 -8.03 21.50
CA ALA A 738 -21.72 -7.02 22.37
C ALA A 738 -21.95 -5.59 21.83
N PHE A 739 -21.84 -5.37 20.52
CA PHE A 739 -22.12 -4.06 19.92
C PHE A 739 -23.59 -3.65 20.05
N ARG A 740 -24.55 -4.57 19.83
CA ARG A 740 -25.98 -4.29 20.05
C ARG A 740 -26.30 -3.93 21.50
N GLU A 741 -25.63 -4.56 22.46
CA GLU A 741 -25.78 -4.19 23.87
C GLU A 741 -25.23 -2.79 24.16
N LEU A 742 -24.12 -2.39 23.52
CA LEU A 742 -23.57 -1.02 23.60
C LEU A 742 -24.51 0.01 22.94
N LEU A 743 -25.08 -0.28 21.76
CA LEU A 743 -26.10 0.54 21.12
C LEU A 743 -27.31 0.77 22.04
N ASN A 744 -27.80 -0.28 22.70
CA ASN A 744 -28.91 -0.16 23.64
C ASN A 744 -28.56 0.68 24.89
N GLN A 745 -27.33 0.52 25.41
CA GLN A 745 -26.83 1.28 26.57
C GLN A 745 -26.42 2.73 26.26
N SER A 746 -26.25 3.11 24.99
CA SER A 746 -25.93 4.50 24.60
C SER A 746 -26.97 5.49 25.14
N SER A 747 -26.52 6.53 25.83
CA SER A 747 -27.40 7.62 26.31
C SER A 747 -27.68 8.70 25.25
N TRP A 748 -26.96 8.67 24.12
CA TRP A 748 -26.94 9.76 23.14
C TRP A 748 -27.78 9.49 21.88
N LEU A 749 -28.14 8.23 21.65
CA LEU A 749 -29.08 7.82 20.60
C LEU A 749 -30.52 7.79 21.11
N ASP A 750 -31.45 8.28 20.28
CA ASP A 750 -32.88 8.12 20.51
C ASP A 750 -33.34 6.65 20.29
N PRO A 751 -34.49 6.22 20.86
CA PRO A 751 -34.94 4.84 20.77
C PRO A 751 -35.18 4.32 19.34
N GLN A 752 -35.56 5.18 18.39
CA GLN A 752 -35.81 4.78 17.00
C GLN A 752 -34.48 4.53 16.29
N THR A 753 -33.51 5.45 16.42
CA THR A 753 -32.17 5.28 15.82
C THR A 753 -31.45 4.06 16.42
N LYS A 754 -31.62 3.76 17.72
CA LYS A 754 -31.12 2.51 18.34
C LYS A 754 -31.69 1.24 17.71
N LEU A 755 -32.99 1.23 17.38
CA LEU A 755 -33.67 0.08 16.78
C LEU A 755 -33.11 -0.21 15.39
N VAL A 756 -33.14 0.77 14.48
CA VAL A 756 -32.64 0.59 13.11
C VAL A 756 -31.13 0.36 13.04
N ALA A 757 -30.36 0.91 14.00
CA ALA A 757 -28.95 0.57 14.13
C ALA A 757 -28.75 -0.90 14.54
N SER A 758 -29.57 -1.41 15.47
CA SER A 758 -29.52 -2.82 15.88
C SER A 758 -29.91 -3.77 14.75
N GLU A 759 -30.96 -3.43 13.98
CA GLU A 759 -31.36 -4.17 12.77
C GLU A 759 -30.24 -4.22 11.73
N LYS A 760 -29.50 -3.12 11.55
CA LYS A 760 -28.33 -3.09 10.67
C LYS A 760 -27.22 -4.04 11.13
N VAL A 761 -26.96 -4.16 12.43
CA VAL A 761 -25.98 -5.13 12.97
C VAL A 761 -26.45 -6.57 12.74
N GLU A 762 -27.74 -6.86 12.92
CA GLU A 762 -28.32 -8.19 12.65
C GLU A 762 -28.26 -8.57 11.17
N ALA A 763 -28.44 -7.59 10.27
CA ALA A 763 -28.36 -7.80 8.82
C ALA A 763 -26.93 -7.96 8.28
N MET A 764 -25.89 -7.76 9.10
CA MET A 764 -24.50 -7.82 8.63
C MET A 764 -24.09 -9.21 8.14
N GLN A 765 -23.74 -9.32 6.86
CA GLN A 765 -23.26 -10.56 6.26
C GLN A 765 -21.81 -10.86 6.64
N LEU A 766 -21.51 -12.13 6.91
CA LEU A 766 -20.20 -12.58 7.34
C LEU A 766 -19.47 -13.38 6.23
N ARG A 767 -18.18 -13.10 6.02
CA ARG A 767 -17.32 -13.81 5.05
C ARG A 767 -15.98 -14.16 5.70
N ILE A 768 -15.84 -15.41 6.16
CA ILE A 768 -14.72 -15.86 7.01
C ILE A 768 -13.93 -16.97 6.32
N GLY A 769 -12.60 -16.83 6.28
CA GLY A 769 -11.66 -17.77 5.68
C GLY A 769 -11.63 -17.69 4.15
N TYR A 770 -12.62 -18.30 3.50
CA TYR A 770 -12.66 -18.48 2.04
C TYR A 770 -14.09 -18.73 1.49
N PRO A 771 -14.33 -18.46 0.19
CA PRO A 771 -15.55 -18.90 -0.51
C PRO A 771 -15.48 -20.38 -0.91
N ASP A 772 -16.54 -21.15 -0.61
CA ASP A 772 -16.52 -22.61 -0.71
C ASP A 772 -16.49 -23.16 -2.16
N PHE A 773 -16.64 -22.31 -3.19
CA PHE A 773 -16.44 -22.71 -4.58
C PHE A 773 -14.97 -23.01 -4.92
N ILE A 774 -14.00 -22.39 -4.24
CA ILE A 774 -12.57 -22.62 -4.56
C ILE A 774 -12.11 -24.04 -4.21
N LEU A 775 -12.82 -24.73 -3.31
CA LEU A 775 -12.57 -26.13 -2.98
C LEU A 775 -13.23 -27.09 -3.99
N ARG A 776 -14.21 -26.62 -4.77
CA ARG A 776 -14.95 -27.38 -5.78
C ARG A 776 -14.31 -27.15 -7.14
N GLY A 777 -13.33 -28.00 -7.47
CA GLY A 777 -12.40 -27.80 -8.60
C GLY A 777 -13.04 -27.36 -9.92
N ARG A 778 -14.17 -27.96 -10.33
CA ARG A 778 -14.90 -27.59 -11.55
C ARG A 778 -15.33 -26.11 -11.58
N GLU A 779 -15.78 -25.55 -10.45
CA GLU A 779 -16.23 -24.16 -10.36
C GLU A 779 -15.04 -23.19 -10.34
N LEU A 780 -13.92 -23.61 -9.75
CA LEU A 780 -12.67 -22.87 -9.81
C LEU A 780 -12.07 -22.84 -11.23
N ASP A 781 -12.15 -23.96 -11.96
CA ASP A 781 -11.69 -24.07 -13.34
C ASP A 781 -12.59 -23.28 -14.30
N GLU A 782 -13.91 -23.38 -14.16
CA GLU A 782 -14.88 -22.57 -14.91
C GLU A 782 -14.63 -21.07 -14.75
N ARG A 783 -14.36 -20.59 -13.52
CA ARG A 783 -14.00 -19.18 -13.26
C ARG A 783 -12.83 -18.69 -14.10
N TYR A 784 -11.86 -19.57 -14.41
CA TYR A 784 -10.64 -19.21 -15.15
C TYR A 784 -10.56 -19.86 -16.55
N ARG A 785 -11.67 -20.38 -17.09
CA ARG A 785 -11.73 -21.07 -18.39
C ARG A 785 -11.18 -20.21 -19.52
N ASP A 786 -11.71 -19.00 -19.68
CA ASP A 786 -11.38 -18.05 -20.75
C ASP A 786 -9.93 -17.51 -20.66
N VAL A 787 -9.19 -17.79 -19.59
CA VAL A 787 -7.79 -17.32 -19.40
C VAL A 787 -6.80 -18.26 -20.10
N VAL A 788 -5.95 -17.71 -20.97
CA VAL A 788 -4.83 -18.43 -21.60
C VAL A 788 -3.51 -18.01 -20.96
N ILE A 789 -2.76 -18.99 -20.44
CA ILE A 789 -1.43 -18.81 -19.81
C ILE A 789 -0.40 -19.69 -20.54
N ASP A 790 0.66 -19.08 -21.06
CA ASP A 790 1.84 -19.75 -21.64
C ASP A 790 3.04 -19.54 -20.69
N PRO A 791 3.71 -20.59 -20.19
CA PRO A 791 4.81 -20.46 -19.22
C PRO A 791 6.01 -19.63 -19.73
N ASN A 792 6.04 -19.22 -20.99
CA ASN A 792 7.10 -18.43 -21.62
C ASN A 792 6.69 -16.97 -21.94
N LYS A 793 5.49 -16.51 -21.55
CA LYS A 793 4.92 -15.21 -21.97
C LYS A 793 4.31 -14.39 -20.83
N TYR A 794 5.09 -14.07 -19.80
CA TYR A 794 4.61 -13.34 -18.61
C TYR A 794 3.84 -12.04 -18.93
N PHE A 795 4.35 -11.26 -19.88
CA PHE A 795 3.72 -10.01 -20.32
C PHE A 795 2.33 -10.26 -20.90
N GLU A 796 2.20 -11.11 -21.91
CA GLU A 796 0.90 -11.46 -22.52
C GLU A 796 -0.03 -12.19 -21.55
N ASN A 797 0.49 -13.06 -20.68
CA ASN A 797 -0.29 -13.72 -19.63
C ASN A 797 -0.96 -12.71 -18.70
N THR A 798 -0.23 -11.68 -18.28
CA THR A 798 -0.75 -10.61 -17.42
C THR A 798 -1.87 -9.86 -18.14
N LEU A 799 -1.67 -9.50 -19.41
CA LEU A 799 -2.70 -8.83 -20.22
C LEU A 799 -3.95 -9.69 -20.43
N ASN A 800 -3.79 -11.01 -20.64
CA ASN A 800 -4.90 -11.95 -20.77
C ASN A 800 -5.75 -11.99 -19.50
N VAL A 801 -5.13 -12.05 -18.31
CA VAL A 801 -5.87 -12.04 -17.04
C VAL A 801 -6.56 -10.68 -16.82
N LEU A 802 -5.89 -9.55 -17.06
CA LEU A 802 -6.50 -8.22 -16.87
C LEU A 802 -7.69 -7.98 -17.82
N ARG A 803 -7.64 -8.48 -19.06
CA ARG A 803 -8.79 -8.48 -19.99
C ARG A 803 -9.94 -9.36 -19.49
N HIS A 804 -9.64 -10.53 -18.97
CA HIS A 804 -10.62 -11.45 -18.41
C HIS A 804 -11.28 -10.89 -17.13
N LEU A 805 -10.51 -10.26 -16.23
CA LEU A 805 -11.03 -9.57 -15.05
C LEU A 805 -11.94 -8.39 -15.43
N THR A 806 -11.54 -7.60 -16.44
CA THR A 806 -12.38 -6.50 -16.97
C THR A 806 -13.68 -7.05 -17.55
N LYS A 807 -13.62 -8.08 -18.41
CA LYS A 807 -14.82 -8.76 -18.94
C LYS A 807 -15.75 -9.24 -17.82
N ILE A 808 -15.23 -9.96 -16.83
CA ILE A 808 -16.01 -10.49 -15.70
C ILE A 808 -16.70 -9.38 -14.90
N GLU A 809 -16.06 -8.24 -14.71
CA GLU A 809 -16.65 -7.09 -14.04
C GLU A 809 -17.83 -6.50 -14.84
N GLN A 810 -17.66 -6.38 -16.15
CA GLN A 810 -18.60 -5.73 -17.07
C GLN A 810 -19.80 -6.64 -17.42
N ASP A 811 -19.58 -7.97 -17.55
CA ASP A 811 -20.60 -9.01 -17.82
C ASP A 811 -21.70 -9.09 -16.74
N ARG A 812 -21.51 -8.43 -15.57
CA ARG A 812 -22.52 -8.31 -14.50
C ARG A 812 -23.70 -7.40 -14.86
N LEU A 813 -23.54 -6.49 -15.80
CA LEU A 813 -24.51 -5.43 -16.04
C LEU A 813 -25.83 -6.02 -16.58
N GLY A 814 -26.93 -5.81 -15.85
CA GLY A 814 -28.22 -6.48 -16.10
C GLY A 814 -28.46 -7.75 -15.27
N GLN A 815 -27.51 -8.19 -14.46
CA GLN A 815 -27.69 -9.22 -13.43
C GLN A 815 -28.08 -8.58 -12.08
N PRO A 816 -28.76 -9.30 -11.17
CA PRO A 816 -28.95 -8.85 -9.79
C PRO A 816 -27.64 -8.87 -8.98
N VAL A 817 -27.50 -7.97 -8.01
CA VAL A 817 -26.30 -7.88 -7.16
C VAL A 817 -26.24 -9.05 -6.19
N ASN A 818 -25.47 -10.08 -6.52
CA ASN A 818 -25.21 -11.16 -5.59
C ASN A 818 -24.28 -10.69 -4.44
N LYS A 819 -24.92 -10.34 -3.31
CA LYS A 819 -24.26 -9.86 -2.09
C LYS A 819 -23.33 -10.89 -1.47
N THR A 820 -23.44 -12.19 -1.75
CA THR A 820 -22.57 -13.23 -1.18
C THR A 820 -21.14 -13.30 -1.73
N LEU A 821 -20.89 -12.70 -2.91
CA LEU A 821 -19.62 -12.80 -3.63
C LEU A 821 -18.44 -12.08 -2.93
N TRP A 822 -17.25 -12.69 -2.95
CA TRP A 822 -16.05 -12.26 -2.21
C TRP A 822 -15.18 -11.24 -2.96
N THR A 823 -14.93 -10.07 -2.37
CA THR A 823 -14.08 -8.99 -2.93
C THR A 823 -12.58 -9.26 -2.81
N ALA A 824 -12.17 -10.03 -1.81
CA ALA A 824 -10.76 -10.32 -1.52
C ALA A 824 -10.42 -11.79 -1.80
N ALA A 825 -9.15 -12.06 -2.14
CA ALA A 825 -8.63 -13.42 -2.19
C ALA A 825 -8.40 -13.97 -0.76
N PRO A 826 -8.56 -15.28 -0.52
CA PRO A 826 -8.35 -15.89 0.81
C PRO A 826 -6.94 -15.68 1.38
N ALA A 827 -5.94 -15.68 0.51
CA ALA A 827 -4.53 -15.52 0.88
C ALA A 827 -4.12 -14.04 0.95
N ILE A 828 -4.78 -13.26 1.83
CA ILE A 828 -4.49 -11.83 2.08
C ILE A 828 -4.46 -11.59 3.60
N VAL A 829 -3.47 -10.80 4.07
CA VAL A 829 -3.40 -10.33 5.46
C VAL A 829 -4.09 -8.95 5.56
N ASN A 830 -5.41 -8.94 5.66
CA ASN A 830 -6.22 -7.75 5.92
C ASN A 830 -7.64 -8.14 6.39
N ALA A 831 -8.48 -7.16 6.72
CA ALA A 831 -9.93 -7.31 6.85
C ALA A 831 -10.66 -6.20 6.05
N TYR A 832 -11.98 -6.32 5.83
CA TYR A 832 -12.76 -5.36 5.04
C TYR A 832 -14.26 -5.32 5.38
N TYR A 833 -14.84 -4.12 5.41
CA TYR A 833 -16.29 -3.86 5.37
C TYR A 833 -16.74 -3.31 4.01
N ASN A 834 -17.86 -3.82 3.50
CA ASN A 834 -18.48 -3.39 2.25
C ASN A 834 -19.87 -2.78 2.51
N ARG A 835 -19.97 -1.45 2.34
CA ARG A 835 -21.19 -0.65 2.56
C ARG A 835 -22.39 -1.13 1.73
N ASN A 836 -22.21 -1.32 0.42
CA ASN A 836 -23.28 -1.77 -0.49
C ASN A 836 -23.79 -3.19 -0.23
N LYS A 837 -23.08 -3.99 0.56
CA LYS A 837 -23.45 -5.37 0.90
C LYS A 837 -23.80 -5.57 2.36
N ASN A 838 -23.67 -4.51 3.19
CA ASN A 838 -23.63 -4.56 4.65
C ASN A 838 -22.83 -5.79 5.13
N GLN A 839 -21.57 -5.92 4.72
CA GLN A 839 -20.80 -7.18 4.81
C GLN A 839 -19.39 -6.99 5.35
N ILE A 840 -19.00 -7.80 6.33
CA ILE A 840 -17.63 -7.87 6.88
C ILE A 840 -16.89 -9.12 6.40
N MET A 841 -15.58 -9.00 6.15
CA MET A 841 -14.77 -10.01 5.48
C MET A 841 -13.39 -10.20 6.12
N PHE A 842 -13.08 -11.44 6.49
CA PHE A 842 -11.83 -11.86 7.11
C PHE A 842 -11.24 -13.04 6.31
N PRO A 843 -10.37 -12.76 5.30
CA PRO A 843 -9.65 -13.78 4.56
C PRO A 843 -8.80 -14.69 5.47
N ALA A 844 -8.61 -15.95 5.08
CA ALA A 844 -7.80 -16.92 5.83
C ALA A 844 -6.37 -16.42 6.16
N GLY A 845 -5.80 -15.51 5.36
CA GLY A 845 -4.49 -14.93 5.59
C GLY A 845 -4.35 -14.03 6.84
N ILE A 846 -5.44 -13.48 7.41
CA ILE A 846 -5.37 -12.75 8.71
C ILE A 846 -5.67 -13.65 9.93
N LEU A 847 -6.20 -14.86 9.71
CA LEU A 847 -6.65 -15.76 10.78
C LEU A 847 -5.51 -16.64 11.31
N GLN A 848 -4.44 -15.98 11.77
CA GLN A 848 -3.20 -16.54 12.30
C GLN A 848 -2.62 -15.62 13.40
N PRO A 849 -1.61 -16.06 14.18
CA PRO A 849 -0.95 -15.22 15.18
C PRO A 849 -0.37 -13.92 14.63
N PRO A 850 -0.31 -12.83 15.42
CA PRO A 850 -0.84 -12.71 16.80
C PRO A 850 -2.36 -12.44 16.86
N PHE A 851 -3.04 -12.32 15.73
CA PHE A 851 -4.48 -12.04 15.68
C PHE A 851 -5.32 -13.21 16.22
N TYR A 852 -5.03 -14.43 15.78
CA TYR A 852 -5.80 -15.62 16.14
C TYR A 852 -4.96 -16.89 16.29
N HIS A 853 -5.19 -17.65 17.37
CA HIS A 853 -4.88 -19.08 17.40
C HIS A 853 -5.86 -19.87 18.25
N ARG A 854 -6.23 -21.07 17.81
CA ARG A 854 -7.12 -22.02 18.50
C ARG A 854 -6.65 -22.48 19.90
N TYR A 855 -5.41 -22.17 20.28
CA TYR A 855 -4.77 -22.52 21.57
C TYR A 855 -4.28 -21.29 22.35
N PHE A 856 -4.51 -20.08 21.85
CA PHE A 856 -4.28 -18.88 22.65
C PHE A 856 -5.35 -18.76 23.75
N PRO A 857 -5.02 -18.13 24.91
CA PRO A 857 -6.03 -17.55 25.79
C PRO A 857 -7.05 -16.74 24.98
N ARG A 858 -8.33 -16.77 25.36
CA ARG A 858 -9.38 -16.01 24.68
C ARG A 858 -9.13 -14.51 24.74
N SER A 859 -8.51 -14.01 25.81
CA SER A 859 -7.99 -12.65 25.93
C SER A 859 -7.12 -12.22 24.75
N LEU A 860 -6.18 -13.06 24.30
CA LEU A 860 -5.35 -12.78 23.12
C LEU A 860 -6.18 -12.76 21.84
N ASN A 861 -7.01 -13.79 21.62
CA ASN A 861 -7.86 -13.86 20.42
C ASN A 861 -8.85 -12.68 20.34
N TYR A 862 -9.40 -12.26 21.49
CA TYR A 862 -10.29 -11.11 21.57
C TYR A 862 -9.54 -9.78 21.41
N GLY A 863 -8.34 -9.62 21.99
CA GLY A 863 -7.49 -8.44 21.82
C GLY A 863 -6.87 -8.32 20.41
N GLY A 864 -6.75 -9.45 19.71
CA GLY A 864 -6.30 -9.54 18.32
C GLY A 864 -7.45 -9.51 17.33
N ILE A 865 -7.84 -10.67 16.78
CA ILE A 865 -8.88 -10.78 15.75
C ILE A 865 -10.23 -10.24 16.24
N GLY A 866 -10.54 -10.30 17.54
CA GLY A 866 -11.77 -9.73 18.10
C GLY A 866 -11.86 -8.21 17.94
N VAL A 867 -10.76 -7.47 18.17
CA VAL A 867 -10.73 -6.02 17.92
C VAL A 867 -10.87 -5.73 16.43
N VAL A 868 -10.22 -6.51 15.56
CA VAL A 868 -10.37 -6.38 14.09
C VAL A 868 -11.81 -6.65 13.65
N ILE A 869 -12.48 -7.65 14.22
CA ILE A 869 -13.91 -7.90 13.94
C ILE A 869 -14.79 -6.73 14.40
N GLY A 870 -14.55 -6.19 15.60
CA GLY A 870 -15.26 -5.01 16.09
C GLY A 870 -14.99 -3.76 15.24
N HIS A 871 -13.78 -3.60 14.71
CA HIS A 871 -13.39 -2.52 13.81
C HIS A 871 -14.21 -2.57 12.50
N GLU A 872 -14.28 -3.73 11.84
CA GLU A 872 -15.09 -3.92 10.63
C GLU A 872 -16.60 -3.77 10.87
N ILE A 873 -17.11 -4.21 12.03
CA ILE A 873 -18.51 -3.94 12.43
C ILE A 873 -18.73 -2.43 12.59
N THR A 874 -17.77 -1.72 13.19
CA THR A 874 -17.87 -0.27 13.41
C THR A 874 -17.80 0.53 12.12
N HIS A 875 -17.13 0.04 11.06
CA HIS A 875 -17.24 0.62 9.72
C HIS A 875 -18.66 0.62 9.13
N GLY A 876 -19.59 -0.16 9.68
CA GLY A 876 -21.03 -0.03 9.40
C GLY A 876 -21.65 1.27 9.94
N PHE A 877 -20.97 1.96 10.84
CA PHE A 877 -21.48 3.06 11.65
C PHE A 877 -20.46 4.20 11.83
N ASP A 878 -19.35 4.19 11.09
CA ASP A 878 -18.43 5.32 10.98
C ASP A 878 -19.07 6.49 10.19
N ASN A 879 -18.32 7.58 10.00
CA ASN A 879 -18.79 8.78 9.31
C ASN A 879 -19.34 8.53 7.89
N LYS A 880 -18.89 7.46 7.21
CA LYS A 880 -19.33 7.03 5.88
C LYS A 880 -20.32 5.86 5.96
N GLY A 881 -20.12 4.94 6.89
CA GLY A 881 -20.94 3.75 7.13
C GLY A 881 -22.36 4.09 7.60
N ARG A 882 -22.50 5.10 8.48
CA ARG A 882 -23.80 5.53 9.03
C ARG A 882 -24.79 6.06 7.99
N LEU A 883 -24.34 6.34 6.77
CA LEU A 883 -25.15 6.90 5.69
C LEU A 883 -25.75 5.83 4.76
N PHE A 884 -25.40 4.55 4.98
CA PHE A 884 -25.98 3.39 4.30
C PHE A 884 -26.88 2.61 5.27
N ASP A 885 -28.02 2.10 4.82
CA ASP A 885 -28.96 1.33 5.64
C ASP A 885 -28.50 -0.12 5.92
N LYS A 886 -29.43 -0.96 6.41
CA LYS A 886 -29.20 -2.38 6.71
C LYS A 886 -29.00 -3.27 5.48
N ASP A 887 -29.49 -2.86 4.31
CA ASP A 887 -29.46 -3.65 3.07
C ASP A 887 -28.28 -3.21 2.17
N GLY A 888 -27.84 -1.96 2.31
CA GLY A 888 -26.69 -1.37 1.62
C GLY A 888 -27.00 -0.11 0.80
N ASN A 889 -28.13 0.57 1.03
CA ASN A 889 -28.53 1.76 0.25
C ASN A 889 -28.25 3.07 0.99
N LEU A 890 -27.71 4.05 0.27
CA LEU A 890 -27.44 5.41 0.73
C LEU A 890 -28.73 6.23 0.82
N HIS A 891 -29.29 6.33 2.02
CA HIS A 891 -30.42 7.21 2.33
C HIS A 891 -30.36 7.71 3.78
N ARG A 892 -31.29 8.60 4.18
CA ARG A 892 -31.35 9.09 5.56
C ARG A 892 -32.25 8.20 6.41
N TRP A 893 -31.65 7.42 7.30
CA TRP A 893 -32.35 6.51 8.23
C TRP A 893 -32.15 6.86 9.73
N TRP A 894 -31.54 8.01 10.04
CA TRP A 894 -31.33 8.51 11.42
C TRP A 894 -32.12 9.78 11.71
N SER A 895 -32.44 10.00 12.99
CA SER A 895 -32.99 11.27 13.48
C SER A 895 -31.98 12.43 13.34
N GLU A 896 -32.48 13.66 13.29
CA GLU A 896 -31.62 14.86 13.24
C GLU A 896 -30.72 14.98 14.47
N ASN A 897 -31.30 14.75 15.66
CA ASN A 897 -30.57 14.78 16.92
C ASN A 897 -29.44 13.74 16.96
N ALA A 898 -29.69 12.52 16.50
CA ALA A 898 -28.66 11.46 16.45
C ALA A 898 -27.52 11.79 15.47
N ILE A 899 -27.80 12.47 14.36
CA ILE A 899 -26.78 12.93 13.42
C ILE A 899 -25.90 14.01 14.06
N GLN A 900 -26.52 15.06 14.63
CA GLN A 900 -25.79 16.18 15.24
C GLN A 900 -24.94 15.74 16.44
N GLU A 901 -25.46 14.85 17.27
CA GLU A 901 -24.75 14.32 18.44
C GLU A 901 -23.65 13.32 18.06
N PHE A 902 -23.82 12.55 16.98
CA PHE A 902 -22.72 11.76 16.40
C PHE A 902 -21.62 12.66 15.87
N ASP A 903 -21.95 13.69 15.07
CA ASP A 903 -20.96 14.57 14.45
C ASP A 903 -20.19 15.34 15.53
N ARG A 904 -20.87 15.81 16.59
CA ARG A 904 -20.23 16.40 17.77
C ARG A 904 -19.27 15.45 18.49
N ARG A 905 -19.59 14.16 18.59
CA ARG A 905 -18.71 13.13 19.19
C ARG A 905 -17.54 12.76 18.28
N ALA A 906 -17.79 12.68 16.97
CA ALA A 906 -16.77 12.41 15.96
C ALA A 906 -15.75 13.55 15.86
N SER A 907 -16.15 14.81 16.09
CA SER A 907 -15.23 15.96 16.20
C SER A 907 -14.27 15.85 17.39
N CYS A 908 -14.66 15.19 18.50
CA CYS A 908 -13.73 14.93 19.61
C CYS A 908 -12.52 14.09 19.15
N LEU A 909 -12.76 13.06 18.33
CA LEU A 909 -11.68 12.24 17.77
C LEU A 909 -10.83 13.01 16.74
N VAL A 910 -11.42 13.93 15.97
CA VAL A 910 -10.67 14.85 15.09
C VAL A 910 -9.74 15.72 15.92
N ASP A 911 -10.26 16.37 16.96
CA ASP A 911 -9.51 17.24 17.86
C ASP A 911 -8.42 16.51 18.64
N GLN A 912 -8.67 15.26 19.05
CA GLN A 912 -7.72 14.42 19.76
C GLN A 912 -6.57 14.00 18.85
N TYR A 913 -6.88 13.38 17.70
CA TYR A 913 -5.86 12.83 16.82
C TYR A 913 -5.10 13.93 16.06
N GLY A 914 -5.75 15.07 15.77
CA GLY A 914 -5.10 16.26 15.18
C GLY A 914 -3.99 16.88 16.05
N ARG A 915 -3.91 16.53 17.34
CA ARG A 915 -2.86 16.98 18.28
C ARG A 915 -1.67 16.00 18.36
N PHE A 916 -1.76 14.84 17.73
CA PHE A 916 -0.65 13.87 17.71
C PHE A 916 0.40 14.26 16.67
N THR A 917 1.55 14.73 17.13
CA THR A 917 2.72 15.03 16.29
C THR A 917 3.71 13.87 16.27
N VAL A 918 4.04 13.41 15.06
CA VAL A 918 5.05 12.38 14.79
C VAL A 918 6.43 13.02 14.83
N LYS A 919 7.17 12.79 15.91
CA LYS A 919 8.42 13.50 16.25
C LYS A 919 9.51 13.30 15.21
N GLU A 920 9.56 12.13 14.59
CA GLU A 920 10.56 11.70 13.61
C GLU A 920 10.50 12.48 12.28
N VAL A 921 9.40 13.19 12.04
CA VAL A 921 9.15 13.94 10.79
C VAL A 921 8.53 15.33 11.00
N GLU A 922 8.30 15.73 12.25
CA GLU A 922 7.71 17.02 12.68
C GLU A 922 6.35 17.34 12.03
N MET A 923 5.51 16.32 11.83
CA MET A 923 4.18 16.44 11.22
C MET A 923 3.08 15.89 12.15
N SER A 924 1.95 16.58 12.24
CA SER A 924 0.76 16.09 12.92
C SER A 924 -0.06 15.12 12.06
N VAL A 925 -0.80 14.23 12.72
CA VAL A 925 -1.79 13.35 12.08
C VAL A 925 -3.00 14.17 11.61
N ASP A 926 -3.49 13.94 10.39
CA ASP A 926 -4.76 14.54 9.93
C ASP A 926 -5.94 13.84 10.62
N GLY A 927 -6.44 14.45 11.70
CA GLY A 927 -7.60 13.96 12.46
C GLY A 927 -8.91 13.89 11.66
N VAL A 928 -9.05 14.64 10.56
CA VAL A 928 -10.23 14.61 9.68
C VAL A 928 -10.15 13.43 8.72
N ASN A 929 -9.04 13.29 7.99
CA ASN A 929 -8.84 12.19 7.06
C ASN A 929 -8.79 10.83 7.79
N THR A 930 -8.31 10.80 9.04
CA THR A 930 -8.27 9.59 9.88
C THR A 930 -9.54 9.31 10.69
N GLN A 931 -10.53 10.21 10.68
CA GLN A 931 -11.71 10.13 11.57
C GLN A 931 -12.44 8.78 11.51
N GLY A 932 -12.66 8.22 10.33
CA GLY A 932 -13.41 6.96 10.16
C GLY A 932 -12.70 5.76 10.81
N GLU A 933 -11.39 5.64 10.59
CA GLU A 933 -10.55 4.58 11.15
C GLU A 933 -10.40 4.72 12.67
N ASN A 934 -10.27 5.97 13.17
CA ASN A 934 -10.20 6.25 14.59
C ASN A 934 -11.52 5.91 15.30
N ILE A 935 -12.68 6.20 14.68
CA ILE A 935 -14.00 5.74 15.18
C ILE A 935 -14.04 4.21 15.24
N ALA A 936 -13.54 3.54 14.19
CA ALA A 936 -13.57 2.08 14.09
C ALA A 936 -12.66 1.39 15.12
N ASP A 937 -11.47 1.92 15.41
CA ASP A 937 -10.60 1.42 16.50
C ASP A 937 -11.25 1.57 17.88
N ASN A 938 -11.78 2.77 18.18
CA ASN A 938 -12.38 3.08 19.48
C ASN A 938 -13.68 2.29 19.72
N GLY A 939 -14.50 2.07 18.69
CA GLY A 939 -15.65 1.19 18.76
C GLY A 939 -15.26 -0.29 18.85
N GLY A 940 -14.30 -0.73 18.06
CA GLY A 940 -13.91 -2.12 17.93
C GLY A 940 -13.31 -2.72 19.20
N ILE A 941 -12.41 -1.99 19.88
CA ILE A 941 -11.82 -2.47 21.14
C ILE A 941 -12.86 -2.66 22.24
N LYS A 942 -13.84 -1.75 22.31
CA LYS A 942 -14.90 -1.73 23.32
C LYS A 942 -15.87 -2.89 23.13
N GLN A 943 -16.20 -3.22 21.88
CA GLN A 943 -17.01 -4.38 21.52
C GLN A 943 -16.29 -5.69 21.85
N ALA A 944 -15.01 -5.80 21.47
CA ALA A 944 -14.19 -6.98 21.71
C ALA A 944 -13.95 -7.24 23.20
N PHE A 945 -13.65 -6.21 23.98
CA PHE A 945 -13.47 -6.33 25.44
C PHE A 945 -14.78 -6.72 26.13
N ARG A 946 -15.92 -6.13 25.75
CA ARG A 946 -17.23 -6.52 26.30
C ARG A 946 -17.58 -7.97 25.96
N ALA A 947 -17.29 -8.42 24.74
CA ALA A 947 -17.50 -9.81 24.34
C ALA A 947 -16.58 -10.76 25.13
N TYR A 948 -15.31 -10.40 25.35
CA TYR A 948 -14.38 -11.13 26.20
C TYR A 948 -14.84 -11.23 27.66
N GLU A 949 -15.24 -10.13 28.30
CA GLU A 949 -15.75 -10.13 29.68
C GLU A 949 -17.01 -11.00 29.82
N LYS A 950 -17.90 -10.95 28.81
CA LYS A 950 -19.09 -11.79 28.76
C LYS A 950 -18.74 -13.27 28.57
N TRP A 951 -17.78 -13.58 27.72
CA TRP A 951 -17.26 -14.94 27.58
C TRP A 951 -16.61 -15.44 28.87
N LEU A 952 -15.80 -14.62 29.53
CA LEU A 952 -15.08 -14.95 30.77
C LEU A 952 -16.04 -15.27 31.92
N SER A 953 -17.10 -14.48 32.10
CA SER A 953 -18.17 -14.75 33.09
C SER A 953 -19.05 -15.98 32.79
N GLN A 954 -18.92 -16.55 31.59
CA GLN A 954 -19.56 -17.82 31.20
C GLN A 954 -18.59 -19.01 31.24
N ASN A 955 -17.30 -18.76 31.49
CA ASN A 955 -16.21 -19.74 31.44
C ASN A 955 -15.28 -19.55 32.65
N GLU A 956 -15.87 -19.38 33.84
CA GLU A 956 -15.13 -19.19 35.09
C GLU A 956 -14.16 -20.36 35.36
N GLY A 957 -12.98 -20.05 35.89
CA GLY A 957 -11.91 -21.03 36.10
C GLY A 957 -11.07 -21.35 34.85
N THR A 958 -11.37 -20.79 33.68
CA THR A 958 -10.48 -20.93 32.50
C THR A 958 -9.14 -20.21 32.72
N LYS A 959 -8.03 -20.86 32.29
CA LYS A 959 -6.68 -20.33 32.43
C LYS A 959 -6.39 -19.27 31.37
N GLU A 960 -6.86 -18.05 31.62
CA GLU A 960 -6.55 -16.85 30.84
C GLU A 960 -5.21 -16.22 31.25
N SER A 961 -4.14 -17.02 31.16
CA SER A 961 -2.76 -16.59 31.37
C SER A 961 -1.77 -17.33 30.45
N LEU A 962 -0.58 -16.75 30.30
CA LEU A 962 0.52 -17.28 29.50
C LEU A 962 1.70 -17.76 30.38
N PRO A 963 2.38 -18.86 30.03
CA PRO A 963 3.52 -19.35 30.81
C PRO A 963 4.66 -18.31 30.89
N GLY A 964 5.09 -17.97 32.11
CA GLY A 964 6.18 -17.01 32.34
C GLY A 964 5.78 -15.53 32.20
N MET A 965 4.48 -15.20 32.17
CA MET A 965 3.99 -13.82 32.17
C MET A 965 3.16 -13.53 33.42
N GLU A 966 3.59 -12.52 34.19
CA GLU A 966 2.84 -11.92 35.31
C GLU A 966 1.74 -10.98 34.79
N ALA A 967 0.89 -11.48 33.90
CA ALA A 967 -0.20 -10.74 33.29
C ALA A 967 -1.48 -11.58 33.30
N ASN A 968 -2.55 -11.02 33.86
CA ASN A 968 -3.88 -11.63 33.82
C ASN A 968 -4.54 -11.42 32.45
N GLY A 969 -5.60 -12.16 32.14
CA GLY A 969 -6.28 -12.10 30.84
C GLY A 969 -6.72 -10.71 30.40
N ARG A 970 -7.11 -9.81 31.31
CA ARG A 970 -7.48 -8.43 30.96
C ARG A 970 -6.27 -7.61 30.53
N GLN A 971 -5.15 -7.76 31.23
CA GLN A 971 -3.87 -7.14 30.84
C GLN A 971 -3.35 -7.72 29.51
N LEU A 972 -3.47 -9.04 29.32
CA LEU A 972 -3.08 -9.75 28.10
C LEU A 972 -3.92 -9.35 26.88
N PHE A 973 -5.22 -9.07 27.05
CA PHE A 973 -6.08 -8.51 25.99
C PHE A 973 -5.51 -7.18 25.46
N PHE A 974 -5.22 -6.24 26.36
CA PHE A 974 -4.71 -4.92 25.96
C PHE A 974 -3.28 -4.99 25.43
N LEU A 975 -2.43 -5.84 25.99
CA LEU A 975 -1.07 -6.06 25.51
C LEU A 975 -1.07 -6.67 24.09
N ASN A 976 -1.93 -7.65 23.80
CA ASN A 976 -2.02 -8.22 22.44
C ASN A 976 -2.61 -7.21 21.43
N PHE A 977 -3.61 -6.42 21.85
CA PHE A 977 -4.11 -5.29 21.04
C PHE A 977 -2.99 -4.30 20.69
N ALA A 978 -2.16 -3.91 21.65
CA ALA A 978 -1.06 -3.00 21.39
C ALA A 978 0.02 -3.64 20.49
N GLN A 979 0.33 -4.92 20.70
CA GLN A 979 1.35 -5.62 19.92
C GLN A 979 0.94 -5.97 18.47
N VAL A 980 -0.36 -6.02 18.17
CA VAL A 980 -0.87 -6.02 16.79
C VAL A 980 -0.44 -4.77 16.01
N TRP A 981 -0.18 -3.65 16.68
CA TRP A 981 0.24 -2.39 16.06
C TRP A 981 1.72 -2.05 16.17
N CYS A 982 2.56 -2.95 16.73
CA CYS A 982 4.00 -2.74 16.76
C CYS A 982 4.58 -2.57 15.35
N GLY A 983 5.34 -1.50 15.13
CA GLY A 983 5.97 -1.22 13.85
C GLY A 983 6.93 -0.04 13.85
N ALA A 984 7.73 0.06 12.78
CA ALA A 984 8.58 1.19 12.45
C ALA A 984 8.49 1.52 10.96
N MET A 985 8.68 2.78 10.57
CA MET A 985 8.60 3.22 9.18
C MET A 985 9.64 4.30 8.88
N ARG A 986 10.21 4.29 7.66
CA ARG A 986 11.25 5.23 7.23
C ARG A 986 10.70 6.67 7.13
N PRO A 987 11.50 7.72 7.37
CA PRO A 987 11.00 9.11 7.44
C PRO A 987 10.26 9.57 6.18
N GLU A 988 10.71 9.17 4.99
CA GLU A 988 10.07 9.49 3.71
C GLU A 988 8.72 8.80 3.58
N ALA A 989 8.67 7.51 3.93
CA ALA A 989 7.43 6.73 3.94
C ALA A 989 6.44 7.25 4.99
N MET A 990 6.91 7.73 6.14
CA MET A 990 6.08 8.38 7.16
C MET A 990 5.52 9.73 6.67
N LYS A 991 6.35 10.59 6.05
CA LYS A 991 5.90 11.84 5.43
C LYS A 991 4.87 11.60 4.32
N ASN A 992 5.03 10.55 3.53
CA ASN A 992 4.02 10.11 2.57
C ASN A 992 2.74 9.61 3.27
N SER A 993 2.87 8.73 4.27
CA SER A 993 1.74 8.12 4.98
C SER A 993 0.85 9.18 5.62
N LEU A 994 1.43 10.17 6.32
CA LEU A 994 0.68 11.28 6.93
C LEU A 994 -0.05 12.18 5.92
N LYS A 995 0.30 12.14 4.63
CA LYS A 995 -0.39 12.85 3.53
C LYS A 995 -1.39 11.98 2.75
N THR A 996 -1.43 10.66 2.97
CA THR A 996 -2.08 9.69 2.05
C THR A 996 -2.90 8.59 2.73
N ALA A 997 -2.53 8.18 3.94
CA ALA A 997 -3.18 7.10 4.67
C ALA A 997 -4.43 7.60 5.39
N ILE A 998 -5.52 6.84 5.26
CA ILE A 998 -6.73 7.05 6.06
C ILE A 998 -6.58 6.52 7.49
N HIS A 999 -5.59 5.67 7.77
CA HIS A 999 -5.34 5.17 9.11
C HIS A 999 -4.32 6.04 9.85
N SER A 1000 -4.55 6.28 11.14
CA SER A 1000 -3.52 6.81 12.04
C SER A 1000 -2.30 5.85 12.11
N PRO A 1001 -1.07 6.35 12.34
CA PRO A 1001 0.09 5.48 12.57
C PRO A 1001 -0.13 4.57 13.79
N GLY A 1002 0.43 3.35 13.79
CA GLY A 1002 0.18 2.30 14.79
C GLY A 1002 0.28 2.77 16.25
N ARG A 1003 1.30 3.58 16.58
CA ARG A 1003 1.46 4.22 17.90
C ARG A 1003 0.21 4.96 18.37
N TYR A 1004 -0.45 5.71 17.49
CA TYR A 1004 -1.64 6.51 17.82
C TYR A 1004 -2.95 5.72 17.69
N ARG A 1005 -2.98 4.63 16.91
CA ARG A 1005 -4.06 3.63 16.98
C ARG A 1005 -4.09 2.96 18.35
N VAL A 1006 -2.93 2.76 18.99
CA VAL A 1006 -2.83 2.30 20.39
C VAL A 1006 -3.16 3.42 21.38
N ILE A 1007 -2.40 4.53 21.37
CA ILE A 1007 -2.50 5.57 22.38
C ILE A 1007 -3.89 6.23 22.39
N GLY A 1008 -4.38 6.75 21.26
CA GLY A 1008 -5.66 7.46 21.21
C GLY A 1008 -6.84 6.61 21.67
N THR A 1009 -6.84 5.34 21.27
CA THR A 1009 -7.87 4.34 21.60
C THR A 1009 -7.86 3.98 23.08
N LEU A 1010 -6.70 3.72 23.68
CA LEU A 1010 -6.60 3.33 25.09
C LEU A 1010 -6.79 4.52 26.03
N SER A 1011 -6.29 5.72 25.69
CA SER A 1011 -6.58 6.94 26.44
C SER A 1011 -8.08 7.23 26.54
N ASN A 1012 -8.88 6.85 25.54
CA ASN A 1012 -10.34 6.97 25.56
C ASN A 1012 -11.06 5.86 26.34
N PHE A 1013 -10.41 4.72 26.63
CA PHE A 1013 -11.09 3.56 27.19
C PHE A 1013 -10.90 3.46 28.72
N GLU A 1014 -11.99 3.64 29.46
CA GLU A 1014 -11.98 3.61 30.93
C GLU A 1014 -11.55 2.25 31.52
N GLU A 1015 -11.93 1.14 30.88
CA GLU A 1015 -11.57 -0.20 31.35
C GLU A 1015 -10.08 -0.51 31.21
N PHE A 1016 -9.39 0.07 30.21
CA PHE A 1016 -7.93 0.00 30.13
C PHE A 1016 -7.29 0.65 31.37
N ALA A 1017 -7.74 1.86 31.71
CA ALA A 1017 -7.21 2.59 32.86
C ALA A 1017 -7.47 1.87 34.19
N LYS A 1018 -8.62 1.19 34.33
CA LYS A 1018 -8.89 0.32 35.49
C LYS A 1018 -7.96 -0.89 35.54
N VAL A 1019 -7.76 -1.58 34.42
CA VAL A 1019 -6.95 -2.82 34.34
C VAL A 1019 -5.45 -2.58 34.57
N PHE A 1020 -4.96 -1.37 34.31
CA PHE A 1020 -3.58 -0.94 34.62
C PHE A 1020 -3.47 0.05 35.80
N ASN A 1021 -4.55 0.29 36.55
CA ASN A 1021 -4.62 1.21 37.69
C ASN A 1021 -4.11 2.64 37.38
N CYS A 1022 -4.32 3.14 36.16
CA CYS A 1022 -3.75 4.40 35.70
C CYS A 1022 -4.37 5.63 36.40
N PRO A 1023 -3.56 6.48 37.08
CA PRO A 1023 -4.06 7.68 37.74
C PRO A 1023 -4.79 8.62 36.77
N LEU A 1024 -5.88 9.25 37.24
CA LEU A 1024 -6.60 10.26 36.46
C LEU A 1024 -5.66 11.43 36.11
N GLY A 1025 -5.68 11.87 34.86
CA GLY A 1025 -4.78 12.90 34.35
C GLY A 1025 -3.44 12.40 33.80
N SER A 1026 -3.12 11.11 33.97
CA SER A 1026 -2.00 10.49 33.23
C SER A 1026 -2.28 10.46 31.71
N PRO A 1027 -1.26 10.44 30.83
CA PRO A 1027 -1.47 10.47 29.37
C PRO A 1027 -2.36 9.36 28.82
N MET A 1028 -2.32 8.18 29.45
CA MET A 1028 -3.19 7.04 29.12
C MET A 1028 -4.51 7.02 29.90
N ASN A 1029 -4.73 7.95 30.83
CA ASN A 1029 -6.04 8.15 31.49
C ASN A 1029 -6.42 9.65 31.63
N PRO A 1030 -6.59 10.38 30.51
CA PRO A 1030 -7.05 11.77 30.52
C PRO A 1030 -8.49 11.88 31.04
N GLU A 1031 -8.79 13.00 31.70
CA GLU A 1031 -10.15 13.34 32.17
C GLU A 1031 -11.18 13.41 31.04
N LYS A 1032 -10.76 13.92 29.87
CA LYS A 1032 -11.60 14.12 28.69
C LYS A 1032 -11.36 12.98 27.70
N LYS A 1033 -12.26 12.00 27.72
CA LYS A 1033 -12.26 10.84 26.83
C LYS A 1033 -13.28 11.04 25.70
N CYS A 1034 -12.89 10.75 24.46
CA CYS A 1034 -13.79 10.79 23.32
C CYS A 1034 -14.58 9.47 23.23
N LEU A 1035 -15.90 9.56 23.03
CA LEU A 1035 -16.79 8.39 23.00
C LEU A 1035 -17.88 8.54 21.95
N VAL A 1036 -17.85 7.68 20.93
CA VAL A 1036 -18.89 7.54 19.91
C VAL A 1036 -19.71 6.28 20.20
N TRP A 1037 -19.09 5.11 19.98
CA TRP A 1037 -19.70 3.78 20.12
C TRP A 1037 -19.43 3.15 21.49
#